data_AF-A0A1J1LMB1-F1
#
_entry.id   AF-A0A1J1LMB1-F1
#
_cell.length_a   1.000
_cell.length_b   1.000
_cell.length_c   1.000
_cell.angle_alpha   90.00
_cell.angle_beta   90.00
_cell.angle_gamma   90.00
#
_symmetry.space_group_name_H-M   'P 1'
#
loop_
_entity.id
_entity.type
_entity.pdbx_description
1 polymer ?
#
loop_
_entity_poly.entity_id
_entity_poly.type
_entity_poly.pdbx_seq_one_letter_code
_entity_poly.pdbx_strand_id
1 'polypeptide(L)'
;MDVEVLELITFAKHLVINRTQNPLDQVQEAILRQALLGAKLKEIRIIGYSENTVQTILAPNLWKLLSDATGERVGIKTVRLILQELFKKQNKFNSSNQALEKSQETLNFELELPGGQVNLFSPFYIERPPIESQAYEEIIKPGSLIRIKGPKQMGKTSLMARLLNHAQRQGCRTVVVNFELTDNEVFADLNRFLRRFCAMVADDLQLPMQLNQYWDEELGSKNNCTNYFARYLLPKLGQPLVLGLDAVDRIFQHEKIADDFFGLLRAWHEKSKQIEIWKNLHLIIAHGTEVYIPLDIHQSPFNVGLDAKLPELNTQQVQELARRHGFKLTPFEIEKLMEMLGGHPHLLRVAFYKMVREKISLKQILEDAPKDTGIYADYLRLHLWNLEKYPELAQAFRTVVESEQPIELKSKLAFDLNSMGLVYLQGNQVEIRKILYREYFRDRLKSSLLTLPSAEKRLENLELIPEQTRNILAAIMFTDVKDSAQKHHQNQEPTLAAVFRDLNLMTRLCQQFEGQVLKSVGDGLLMYFVSVVKAVQCAQEIQKTLITAASELPSDAVLEHRIGIHLAEVYFNGNDVYGDGVNIAARLQVEAYPRGICISSMVYEAVKRHLGLNIIKSEFRELKGIGSMQVYQISVE
;
A
#
# COMPACT_ATOMS: atom_id res chain seq x y z
N MET A 1 -29.11 3.99 19.94
CA MET A 1 -29.06 2.51 20.09
C MET A 1 -28.81 2.22 21.56
N ASP A 2 -29.56 1.30 22.14
CA ASP A 2 -29.41 0.92 23.56
C ASP A 2 -28.02 0.28 23.75
N VAL A 3 -27.14 0.95 24.50
CA VAL A 3 -25.72 0.57 24.68
C VAL A 3 -25.62 -0.86 25.25
N GLU A 4 -26.55 -1.22 26.13
CA GLU A 4 -26.65 -2.55 26.73
C GLU A 4 -26.85 -3.66 25.68
N VAL A 5 -27.65 -3.41 24.65
CA VAL A 5 -27.92 -4.41 23.60
C VAL A 5 -26.66 -4.67 22.77
N LEU A 6 -25.86 -3.64 22.51
CA LEU A 6 -24.61 -3.79 21.74
C LEU A 6 -23.56 -4.58 22.53
N GLU A 7 -23.48 -4.35 23.84
CA GLU A 7 -22.60 -5.10 24.75
C GLU A 7 -23.01 -6.57 24.82
N LEU A 8 -24.30 -6.87 24.93
CA LEU A 8 -24.81 -8.25 24.98
C LEU A 8 -24.62 -9.00 23.64
N ILE A 9 -24.74 -8.32 22.50
CA ILE A 9 -24.44 -8.90 21.18
C ILE A 9 -22.94 -9.22 21.10
N THR A 10 -22.08 -8.29 21.51
CA THR A 10 -20.63 -8.47 21.49
C THR A 10 -20.22 -9.63 22.40
N PHE A 11 -20.77 -9.68 23.61
CA PHE A 11 -20.59 -10.78 24.55
C PHE A 11 -21.05 -12.11 23.97
N ALA A 12 -22.23 -12.18 23.36
CA ALA A 12 -22.73 -13.39 22.72
C ALA A 12 -21.83 -13.87 21.57
N LYS A 13 -21.30 -12.95 20.75
CA LYS A 13 -20.35 -13.29 19.66
C LYS A 13 -19.09 -13.93 20.21
N HIS A 14 -18.49 -13.34 21.25
CA HIS A 14 -17.31 -13.92 21.91
C HIS A 14 -17.62 -15.27 22.56
N LEU A 15 -18.75 -15.38 23.26
CA LEU A 15 -19.14 -16.61 23.93
C LEU A 15 -19.32 -17.76 22.93
N VAL A 16 -20.01 -17.51 21.82
CA VAL A 16 -20.28 -18.51 20.79
C VAL A 16 -18.99 -18.93 20.08
N ILE A 17 -18.14 -17.98 19.67
CA ILE A 17 -16.85 -18.28 19.01
C ILE A 17 -15.97 -19.13 19.92
N ASN A 18 -15.81 -18.74 21.19
CA ASN A 18 -14.89 -19.42 22.10
C ASN A 18 -15.37 -20.83 22.49
N ARG A 19 -16.70 -21.05 22.57
CA ARG A 19 -17.26 -22.32 23.06
C ARG A 19 -17.62 -23.30 21.94
N THR A 20 -17.96 -22.81 20.75
CA THR A 20 -18.49 -23.65 19.65
C THR A 20 -17.62 -23.61 18.40
N GLN A 21 -16.60 -22.74 18.35
CA GLN A 21 -15.76 -22.45 17.18
C GLN A 21 -16.53 -21.98 15.93
N ASN A 22 -17.84 -21.73 16.04
CA ASN A 22 -18.69 -21.27 14.94
C ASN A 22 -19.13 -19.82 15.17
N PRO A 23 -18.60 -18.82 14.45
CA PRO A 23 -18.99 -17.43 14.66
C PRO A 23 -20.45 -17.18 14.28
N LEU A 24 -21.11 -16.26 15.00
CA LEU A 24 -22.43 -15.79 14.62
C LEU A 24 -22.34 -15.07 13.27
N ASP A 25 -23.12 -15.52 12.29
CA ASP A 25 -23.23 -14.85 10.99
C ASP A 25 -24.11 -13.58 11.08
N GLN A 26 -24.15 -12.81 10.00
CA GLN A 26 -24.90 -11.54 9.98
C GLN A 26 -26.41 -11.71 10.13
N VAL A 27 -26.97 -12.84 9.67
CA VAL A 27 -28.40 -13.15 9.80
C VAL A 27 -28.72 -13.49 11.26
N GLN A 28 -27.88 -14.30 11.89
CA GLN A 28 -27.97 -14.67 13.29
C GLN A 28 -27.80 -13.44 14.21
N GLU A 29 -26.85 -12.54 13.91
CA GLU A 29 -26.68 -11.30 14.65
C GLU A 29 -27.90 -10.37 14.52
N ALA A 30 -28.49 -10.27 13.32
CA ALA A 30 -29.70 -9.48 13.09
C ALA A 30 -30.93 -10.04 13.83
N ILE A 31 -31.09 -11.38 13.87
CA ILE A 31 -32.15 -12.05 14.64
C ILE A 31 -31.92 -11.82 16.15
N LEU A 32 -30.67 -11.97 16.63
CA LEU A 32 -30.31 -11.76 18.03
C LEU A 32 -30.57 -10.32 18.48
N ARG A 33 -30.17 -9.34 17.66
CA ARG A 33 -30.38 -7.91 17.93
C ARG A 33 -31.87 -7.59 18.09
N GLN A 34 -32.71 -8.07 17.17
CA GLN A 34 -34.16 -7.86 17.25
C GLN A 34 -34.77 -8.54 18.49
N ALA A 35 -34.32 -9.74 18.82
CA ALA A 35 -34.76 -10.44 20.03
C ALA A 35 -34.36 -9.71 21.33
N LEU A 36 -33.14 -9.16 21.40
CA LEU A 36 -32.65 -8.39 22.55
C LEU A 36 -33.39 -7.04 22.72
N LEU A 37 -33.84 -6.45 21.62
CA LEU A 37 -34.74 -5.28 21.61
C LEU A 37 -36.20 -5.63 21.98
N GLY A 38 -36.51 -6.91 22.21
CA GLY A 38 -37.82 -7.36 22.69
C GLY A 38 -38.80 -7.80 21.61
N ALA A 39 -38.37 -7.93 20.35
CA ALA A 39 -39.23 -8.42 19.28
C ALA A 39 -39.69 -9.87 19.53
N LYS A 40 -40.97 -10.17 19.27
CA LYS A 40 -41.48 -11.55 19.27
C LYS A 40 -41.04 -12.28 17.99
N LEU A 41 -41.08 -13.61 18.01
CA LEU A 41 -40.54 -14.42 16.91
C LEU A 41 -41.25 -14.15 15.58
N LYS A 42 -42.56 -13.85 15.65
CA LYS A 42 -43.39 -13.46 14.50
C LYS A 42 -43.13 -12.05 13.99
N GLU A 43 -42.43 -11.21 14.75
CA GLU A 43 -42.13 -9.80 14.44
C GLU A 43 -40.71 -9.63 13.87
N ILE A 44 -39.85 -10.65 14.00
CA ILE A 44 -38.50 -10.61 13.44
C ILE A 44 -38.57 -10.58 11.91
N ARG A 45 -37.89 -9.62 11.29
CA ARG A 45 -37.79 -9.48 9.84
C ARG A 45 -36.32 -9.48 9.43
N ILE A 46 -35.97 -10.34 8.47
CA ILE A 46 -34.63 -10.43 7.90
C ILE A 46 -34.76 -10.25 6.39
N ILE A 47 -34.06 -9.26 5.85
CA ILE A 47 -34.08 -8.96 4.42
C ILE A 47 -33.57 -10.18 3.64
N GLY A 48 -34.32 -10.58 2.61
CA GLY A 48 -33.99 -11.74 1.77
C GLY A 48 -34.49 -13.09 2.28
N TYR A 49 -35.18 -13.15 3.43
CA TYR A 49 -35.74 -14.39 3.97
C TYR A 49 -37.23 -14.26 4.27
N SER A 50 -38.01 -15.30 3.93
CA SER A 50 -39.43 -15.32 4.26
C SER A 50 -39.65 -15.41 5.77
N GLU A 51 -40.76 -14.84 6.26
CA GLU A 51 -41.11 -14.92 7.69
C GLU A 51 -41.16 -16.38 8.18
N ASN A 52 -41.66 -17.30 7.34
CA ASN A 52 -41.71 -18.72 7.66
C ASN A 52 -40.30 -19.32 7.82
N THR A 53 -39.36 -18.96 6.95
CA THR A 53 -37.95 -19.41 7.02
C THR A 53 -37.25 -18.89 8.26
N VAL A 54 -37.49 -17.64 8.63
CA VAL A 54 -36.93 -17.04 9.86
C VAL A 54 -37.45 -17.79 11.09
N GLN A 55 -38.75 -18.09 11.13
CA GLN A 55 -39.40 -18.72 12.29
C GLN A 55 -39.07 -20.21 12.44
N THR A 56 -38.95 -20.95 11.33
CA THR A 56 -38.81 -22.42 11.36
C THR A 56 -37.38 -22.93 11.24
N ILE A 57 -36.45 -22.13 10.69
CA ILE A 57 -35.07 -22.56 10.42
C ILE A 57 -34.06 -21.63 11.09
N LEU A 58 -34.05 -20.34 10.73
CA LEU A 58 -32.95 -19.45 11.11
C LEU A 58 -32.92 -19.16 12.61
N ALA A 59 -34.05 -18.76 13.20
CA ALA A 59 -34.11 -18.46 14.62
C ALA A 59 -33.92 -19.73 15.50
N PRO A 60 -34.54 -20.89 15.20
CA PRO A 60 -34.25 -22.14 15.91
C PRO A 60 -32.76 -22.54 15.88
N ASN A 61 -32.08 -22.39 14.74
CA ASN A 61 -30.65 -22.68 14.63
C ASN A 61 -29.81 -21.75 15.50
N LEU A 62 -30.13 -20.44 15.54
CA LEU A 62 -29.49 -19.49 16.44
C LEU A 62 -29.71 -19.86 17.91
N TRP A 63 -30.93 -20.24 18.29
CA TRP A 63 -31.24 -20.64 19.67
C TRP A 63 -30.48 -21.90 20.08
N LYS A 64 -30.34 -22.87 19.17
CA LYS A 64 -29.52 -24.06 19.41
C LYS A 64 -28.06 -23.68 19.63
N LEU A 65 -27.48 -22.88 18.73
CA LEU A 65 -26.08 -22.45 18.81
C LEU A 65 -25.78 -21.68 20.10
N LEU A 66 -26.68 -20.77 20.51
CA LEU A 66 -26.55 -20.06 21.78
C LEU A 66 -26.75 -20.99 22.99
N SER A 67 -27.60 -22.00 22.88
CA SER A 67 -27.76 -23.00 23.95
C SER A 67 -26.49 -23.81 24.14
N ASP A 68 -25.88 -24.25 23.03
CA ASP A 68 -24.61 -24.98 23.04
C ASP A 68 -23.48 -24.13 23.62
N ALA A 69 -23.44 -22.82 23.31
CA ALA A 69 -22.42 -21.92 23.83
C ALA A 69 -22.59 -21.57 25.32
N THR A 70 -23.83 -21.36 25.75
CA THR A 70 -24.15 -20.97 27.14
C THR A 70 -24.18 -22.16 28.09
N GLY A 71 -24.51 -23.36 27.59
CA GLY A 71 -24.84 -24.53 28.40
C GLY A 71 -26.26 -24.49 28.99
N GLU A 72 -27.06 -23.48 28.63
CA GLU A 72 -28.43 -23.28 29.11
C GLU A 72 -29.41 -23.32 27.93
N ARG A 73 -30.69 -23.62 28.17
CA ARG A 73 -31.69 -23.62 27.08
C ARG A 73 -32.07 -22.19 26.70
N VAL A 74 -31.46 -21.70 25.62
CA VAL A 74 -31.71 -20.36 25.07
C VAL A 74 -32.89 -20.40 24.10
N GLY A 75 -33.77 -19.41 24.21
CA GLY A 75 -34.83 -19.14 23.25
C GLY A 75 -35.21 -17.67 23.27
N ILE A 76 -36.10 -17.25 22.37
CA ILE A 76 -36.41 -15.83 22.18
C ILE A 76 -36.85 -15.07 23.44
N LYS A 77 -37.52 -15.74 24.38
CA LYS A 77 -37.96 -15.13 25.65
C LYS A 77 -36.87 -15.11 26.73
N THR A 78 -35.87 -15.98 26.62
CA THR A 78 -34.85 -16.19 27.68
C THR A 78 -33.49 -15.62 27.30
N VAL A 79 -33.22 -15.40 26.00
CA VAL A 79 -31.90 -14.98 25.49
C VAL A 79 -31.36 -13.71 26.15
N ARG A 80 -32.21 -12.70 26.39
CA ARG A 80 -31.76 -11.46 27.04
C ARG A 80 -31.33 -11.71 28.49
N LEU A 81 -32.16 -12.42 29.25
CA LEU A 81 -31.91 -12.69 30.67
C LEU A 81 -30.65 -13.56 30.87
N ILE A 82 -30.52 -14.64 30.10
CA ILE A 82 -29.37 -15.56 30.19
C ILE A 82 -28.07 -14.82 29.88
N LEU A 83 -28.04 -14.04 28.78
CA LEU A 83 -26.84 -13.29 28.41
C LEU A 83 -26.50 -12.21 29.45
N GLN A 84 -27.50 -11.52 30.01
CA GLN A 84 -27.27 -10.54 31.09
C GLN A 84 -26.72 -11.17 32.36
N GLU A 85 -27.21 -12.35 32.76
CA GLU A 85 -26.74 -13.04 33.97
C GLU A 85 -25.31 -13.56 33.80
N LEU A 86 -25.00 -14.15 32.65
CA LEU A 86 -23.64 -14.63 32.33
C LEU A 86 -22.66 -13.46 32.22
N PHE A 87 -23.06 -12.36 31.60
CA PHE A 87 -22.25 -11.14 31.53
C PHE A 87 -21.94 -10.57 32.91
N LYS A 88 -22.93 -10.52 33.82
CA LYS A 88 -22.73 -10.11 35.22
C LYS A 88 -21.83 -11.07 36.00
N LYS A 89 -21.94 -12.38 35.79
CA LYS A 89 -21.08 -13.39 36.42
C LYS A 89 -19.62 -13.26 35.97
N GLN A 90 -19.38 -13.03 34.68
CA GLN A 90 -18.04 -12.77 34.15
C GLN A 90 -17.43 -11.49 34.77
N ASN A 91 -18.22 -10.42 34.88
CA ASN A 91 -17.75 -9.16 35.48
C ASN A 91 -17.51 -9.24 37.00
N LYS A 92 -18.25 -10.10 37.73
CA LYS A 92 -18.00 -10.38 39.15
C LYS A 92 -16.73 -11.21 39.40
N PHE A 93 -16.42 -12.15 38.50
CA PHE A 93 -15.18 -12.92 38.58
C PHE A 93 -13.95 -12.02 38.34
N ASN A 94 -14.09 -11.06 37.41
CA ASN A 94 -13.06 -10.08 37.08
C ASN A 94 -12.83 -9.01 38.18
N SER A 95 -13.73 -8.83 39.16
CA SER A 95 -13.56 -7.85 40.24
C SER A 95 -12.69 -8.35 41.40
N SER A 96 -12.40 -9.66 41.47
CA SER A 96 -11.56 -10.26 42.53
C SER A 96 -10.05 -10.16 42.24
N ASN A 97 -9.68 -10.03 40.96
CA ASN A 97 -8.29 -9.90 40.51
C ASN A 97 -7.85 -8.42 40.30
N GLN A 98 -8.71 -7.46 40.65
CA GLN A 98 -8.58 -6.05 40.27
C GLN A 98 -7.60 -5.19 41.11
N ALA A 99 -6.84 -5.77 42.03
CA ALA A 99 -5.89 -5.01 42.85
C ALA A 99 -4.46 -4.94 42.28
N LEU A 100 -4.11 -5.75 41.29
CA LEU A 100 -2.72 -5.82 40.76
C LEU A 100 -2.58 -5.59 39.25
N GLU A 101 -3.67 -5.48 38.48
CA GLU A 101 -3.62 -5.38 37.00
C GLU A 101 -4.42 -4.19 36.44
N LYS A 102 -4.42 -3.03 37.11
CA LYS A 102 -5.14 -1.83 36.63
C LYS A 102 -4.42 -0.99 35.58
N SER A 103 -3.50 -1.58 34.84
CA SER A 103 -2.78 -0.90 33.76
C SER A 103 -2.49 -1.85 32.61
N GLN A 104 -3.53 -2.27 31.87
CA GLN A 104 -3.51 -2.69 30.46
C GLN A 104 -4.73 -3.62 30.18
N GLU A 105 -5.83 -3.06 29.70
CA GLU A 105 -6.81 -3.84 28.92
C GLU A 105 -7.10 -3.09 27.62
N THR A 106 -6.11 -3.09 26.73
CA THR A 106 -6.30 -2.83 25.30
C THR A 106 -6.87 -4.08 24.65
N LEU A 107 -7.94 -3.93 23.87
CA LEU A 107 -8.34 -4.91 22.85
C LEU A 107 -7.10 -5.30 22.04
N ASN A 108 -6.62 -6.54 22.17
CA ASN A 108 -5.43 -7.04 21.49
C ASN A 108 -5.70 -7.19 19.98
N PHE A 109 -5.69 -6.08 19.26
CA PHE A 109 -5.42 -6.05 17.82
C PHE A 109 -3.91 -5.92 17.64
N GLU A 110 -3.33 -6.73 16.75
CA GLU A 110 -1.92 -6.62 16.39
C GLU A 110 -1.67 -5.23 15.79
N LEU A 111 -0.67 -4.52 16.31
CA LEU A 111 -0.35 -3.18 15.86
C LEU A 111 0.32 -3.24 14.48
N GLU A 112 -0.46 -2.91 13.45
CA GLU A 112 0.00 -2.91 12.06
C GLU A 112 1.03 -1.80 11.79
N LEU A 113 2.09 -2.17 11.07
CA LEU A 113 3.08 -1.23 10.52
C LEU A 113 2.40 -0.18 9.62
N PRO A 114 2.70 1.12 9.81
CA PRO A 114 2.13 2.19 9.00
C PRO A 114 2.82 2.23 7.63
N GLY A 115 2.10 1.85 6.58
CA GLY A 115 2.60 1.90 5.21
C GLY A 115 1.64 1.22 4.24
N GLY A 116 1.76 1.55 2.95
CA GLY A 116 0.99 0.93 1.88
C GLY A 116 -0.54 0.96 2.09
N GLN A 117 -1.20 -0.05 1.53
CA GLN A 117 -2.63 -0.27 1.70
C GLN A 117 -2.95 -0.74 3.13
N VAL A 118 -3.97 -0.13 3.74
CA VAL A 118 -4.50 -0.58 5.03
C VAL A 118 -5.40 -1.80 4.83
N ASN A 119 -5.14 -2.87 5.57
CA ASN A 119 -5.89 -4.12 5.51
C ASN A 119 -7.41 -3.85 5.61
N LEU A 120 -8.22 -4.62 4.88
CA LEU A 120 -9.69 -4.50 4.83
C LEU A 120 -10.33 -4.49 6.21
N PHE A 121 -9.83 -5.33 7.12
CA PHE A 121 -10.38 -5.50 8.46
C PHE A 121 -9.56 -4.79 9.55
N SER A 122 -8.58 -4.00 9.15
CA SER A 122 -7.76 -3.22 10.07
C SER A 122 -8.64 -2.27 10.88
N PRO A 123 -8.51 -2.25 12.22
CA PRO A 123 -9.14 -1.21 13.02
C PRO A 123 -8.52 0.15 12.73
N PHE A 124 -7.34 0.26 12.11
CA PHE A 124 -6.67 1.54 11.93
C PHE A 124 -7.13 2.33 10.69
N TYR A 125 -8.12 1.83 9.93
CA TYR A 125 -8.77 2.60 8.88
C TYR A 125 -9.93 3.42 9.44
N ILE A 126 -9.91 4.73 9.17
CA ILE A 126 -10.98 5.65 9.54
C ILE A 126 -11.75 6.05 8.28
N GLU A 127 -13.05 5.76 8.26
CA GLU A 127 -13.94 6.14 7.17
C GLU A 127 -14.20 7.65 7.14
N ARG A 128 -14.36 8.18 5.92
CA ARG A 128 -14.59 9.61 5.64
C ARG A 128 -15.95 9.84 4.97
N PRO A 129 -17.06 9.77 5.71
CA PRO A 129 -18.37 10.16 5.19
C PRO A 129 -18.42 11.68 4.91
N PRO A 130 -19.23 12.13 3.93
CA PRO A 130 -20.14 11.32 3.11
C PRO A 130 -19.46 10.69 1.87
N ILE A 131 -18.20 11.04 1.56
CA ILE A 131 -17.53 10.65 0.30
C ILE A 131 -17.48 9.13 0.15
N GLU A 132 -17.07 8.42 1.21
CA GLU A 132 -16.99 6.96 1.17
C GLU A 132 -18.38 6.30 1.11
N SER A 133 -19.36 6.83 1.83
CA SER A 133 -20.75 6.35 1.79
C SER A 133 -21.34 6.48 0.38
N GLN A 134 -21.13 7.62 -0.28
CA GLN A 134 -21.55 7.84 -1.67
C GLN A 134 -20.84 6.89 -2.63
N ALA A 135 -19.56 6.58 -2.41
CA ALA A 135 -18.83 5.63 -3.24
C ALA A 135 -19.36 4.19 -3.10
N TYR A 136 -19.75 3.77 -1.90
CA TYR A 136 -20.42 2.47 -1.71
C TYR A 136 -21.79 2.39 -2.41
N GLU A 137 -22.56 3.49 -2.40
CA GLU A 137 -23.84 3.56 -3.13
C GLU A 137 -23.66 3.58 -4.65
N GLU A 138 -22.59 4.21 -5.13
CA GLU A 138 -22.32 4.33 -6.56
C GLU A 138 -21.82 3.02 -7.17
N ILE A 139 -20.96 2.26 -6.47
CA ILE A 139 -20.25 1.11 -7.08
C ILE A 139 -21.18 -0.05 -7.46
N ILE A 140 -22.38 -0.08 -6.87
CA ILE A 140 -23.42 -1.08 -7.17
C ILE A 140 -24.32 -0.67 -8.35
N LYS A 141 -24.21 0.57 -8.82
CA LYS A 141 -25.01 1.04 -9.96
C LYS A 141 -24.47 0.44 -11.27
N PRO A 142 -25.35 0.02 -12.19
CA PRO A 142 -24.94 -0.56 -13.46
C PRO A 142 -24.06 0.42 -14.25
N GLY A 143 -22.92 -0.07 -14.74
CA GLY A 143 -22.00 0.72 -15.55
C GLY A 143 -21.28 1.84 -14.80
N SER A 144 -21.20 1.79 -13.47
CA SER A 144 -20.65 2.86 -12.63
C SER A 144 -19.17 3.15 -12.87
N LEU A 145 -18.77 4.41 -12.66
CA LEU A 145 -17.38 4.84 -12.67
C LEU A 145 -17.12 5.72 -11.45
N ILE A 146 -16.15 5.32 -10.62
CA ILE A 146 -15.71 6.05 -9.43
C ILE A 146 -14.25 6.45 -9.60
N ARG A 147 -13.93 7.72 -9.33
CA ARG A 147 -12.56 8.23 -9.34
C ARG A 147 -12.16 8.57 -7.92
N ILE A 148 -11.17 7.86 -7.39
CA ILE A 148 -10.63 8.12 -6.06
C ILE A 148 -9.42 9.04 -6.22
N LYS A 149 -9.56 10.28 -5.76
CA LYS A 149 -8.54 11.33 -5.93
C LYS A 149 -7.94 11.76 -4.60
N GLY A 150 -6.65 12.02 -4.60
CA GLY A 150 -5.97 12.68 -3.49
C GLY A 150 -4.45 12.55 -3.57
N PRO A 151 -3.71 13.32 -2.74
CA PRO A 151 -2.27 13.17 -2.61
C PRO A 151 -1.83 11.73 -2.28
N LYS A 152 -0.54 11.43 -2.46
CA LYS A 152 0.03 10.15 -2.02
C LYS A 152 -0.27 9.90 -0.54
N GLN A 153 -0.39 8.62 -0.18
CA GLN A 153 -0.57 8.17 1.21
C GLN A 153 -1.85 8.68 1.94
N MET A 154 -2.84 9.17 1.21
CA MET A 154 -4.17 9.54 1.73
C MET A 154 -5.16 8.35 1.83
N GLY A 155 -4.72 7.14 1.47
CA GLY A 155 -5.55 5.93 1.55
C GLY A 155 -6.40 5.64 0.32
N LYS A 156 -5.98 6.07 -0.88
CA LYS A 156 -6.68 5.79 -2.15
C LYS A 156 -6.86 4.29 -2.40
N THR A 157 -5.75 3.55 -2.41
CA THR A 157 -5.72 2.08 -2.55
C THR A 157 -6.54 1.40 -1.44
N SER A 158 -6.48 1.93 -0.21
CA SER A 158 -7.27 1.42 0.93
C SER A 158 -8.78 1.57 0.72
N LEU A 159 -9.25 2.68 0.13
CA LEU A 159 -10.67 2.86 -0.23
C LEU A 159 -11.04 1.97 -1.42
N MET A 160 -10.20 1.90 -2.46
CA MET A 160 -10.44 1.03 -3.62
C MET A 160 -10.65 -0.43 -3.18
N ALA A 161 -9.76 -0.97 -2.34
CA ALA A 161 -9.89 -2.33 -1.82
C ALA A 161 -11.23 -2.55 -1.08
N ARG A 162 -11.69 -1.57 -0.31
CA ARG A 162 -12.97 -1.64 0.41
C ARG A 162 -14.17 -1.59 -0.53
N LEU A 163 -14.13 -0.75 -1.57
CA LEU A 163 -15.17 -0.71 -2.60
C LEU A 163 -15.24 -2.02 -3.38
N LEU A 164 -14.10 -2.60 -3.74
CA LEU A 164 -14.04 -3.92 -4.37
C LEU A 164 -14.61 -4.99 -3.44
N ASN A 165 -14.20 -5.02 -2.17
CA ASN A 165 -14.76 -5.97 -1.20
C ASN A 165 -16.28 -5.80 -1.02
N HIS A 166 -16.78 -4.56 -1.02
CA HIS A 166 -18.20 -4.27 -0.98
C HIS A 166 -18.92 -4.80 -2.23
N ALA A 167 -18.41 -4.50 -3.43
CA ALA A 167 -18.99 -4.97 -4.68
C ALA A 167 -18.98 -6.51 -4.79
N GLN A 168 -17.92 -7.17 -4.31
CA GLN A 168 -17.83 -8.63 -4.27
C GLN A 168 -18.94 -9.24 -3.40
N ARG A 169 -19.25 -8.64 -2.25
CA ARG A 169 -20.36 -9.06 -1.38
C ARG A 169 -21.74 -8.86 -2.02
N GLN A 170 -21.84 -7.94 -2.98
CA GLN A 170 -23.04 -7.68 -3.77
C GLN A 170 -23.12 -8.54 -5.05
N GLY A 171 -22.27 -9.57 -5.17
CA GLY A 171 -22.30 -10.53 -6.28
C GLY A 171 -21.50 -10.12 -7.51
N CYS A 172 -20.69 -9.05 -7.45
CA CYS A 172 -19.80 -8.70 -8.55
C CYS A 172 -18.52 -9.55 -8.52
N ARG A 173 -17.94 -9.80 -9.69
CA ARG A 173 -16.51 -10.17 -9.80
C ARG A 173 -15.67 -8.91 -9.73
N THR A 174 -14.48 -9.03 -9.15
CA THR A 174 -13.62 -7.87 -8.89
C THR A 174 -12.21 -8.19 -9.34
N VAL A 175 -11.58 -7.25 -10.05
CA VAL A 175 -10.20 -7.36 -10.51
C VAL A 175 -9.45 -6.10 -10.10
N VAL A 176 -8.20 -6.26 -9.68
CA VAL A 176 -7.28 -5.13 -9.44
C VAL A 176 -6.14 -5.18 -10.46
N VAL A 177 -5.96 -4.10 -11.20
CA VAL A 177 -4.79 -3.87 -12.04
C VAL A 177 -3.95 -2.78 -11.40
N ASN A 178 -2.80 -3.16 -10.85
CA ASN A 178 -1.81 -2.22 -10.32
C ASN A 178 -0.71 -1.98 -11.37
N PHE A 179 -0.63 -0.75 -11.88
CA PHE A 179 0.35 -0.38 -12.90
C PHE A 179 1.78 -0.18 -12.37
N GLU A 180 2.02 -0.18 -11.05
CA GLU A 180 3.39 -0.21 -10.48
C GLU A 180 4.11 -1.53 -10.79
N LEU A 181 3.38 -2.63 -10.97
CA LEU A 181 3.95 -3.95 -11.26
C LEU A 181 4.20 -4.20 -12.74
N THR A 182 3.92 -3.22 -13.61
CA THR A 182 4.05 -3.34 -15.06
C THR A 182 5.46 -2.94 -15.51
N ASP A 183 6.11 -3.71 -16.38
CA ASP A 183 7.43 -3.34 -16.91
C ASP A 183 7.36 -2.07 -17.78
N ASN A 184 8.42 -1.24 -17.75
CA ASN A 184 8.45 0.01 -18.53
C ASN A 184 8.30 -0.23 -20.04
N GLU A 185 8.82 -1.34 -20.56
CA GLU A 185 8.71 -1.68 -21.99
C GLU A 185 7.26 -1.86 -22.47
N VAL A 186 6.34 -2.21 -21.56
CA VAL A 186 4.93 -2.36 -21.90
C VAL A 186 4.33 -1.01 -22.30
N PHE A 187 4.87 0.10 -21.78
CA PHE A 187 4.44 1.46 -22.10
C PHE A 187 5.11 2.06 -23.34
N ALA A 188 5.89 1.29 -24.09
CA ALA A 188 6.48 1.75 -25.35
C ALA A 188 5.50 1.70 -26.53
N ASP A 189 4.49 0.83 -26.45
CA ASP A 189 3.55 0.56 -27.54
C ASP A 189 2.13 0.30 -27.01
N LEU A 190 1.14 0.96 -27.62
CA LEU A 190 -0.27 0.84 -27.21
C LEU A 190 -0.80 -0.59 -27.39
N ASN A 191 -0.42 -1.29 -28.46
CA ASN A 191 -0.88 -2.65 -28.71
C ASN A 191 -0.36 -3.61 -27.63
N ARG A 192 0.94 -3.57 -27.35
CA ARG A 192 1.59 -4.32 -26.26
C ARG A 192 0.96 -4.01 -24.92
N PHE A 193 0.72 -2.73 -24.62
CA PHE A 193 0.04 -2.28 -23.41
C PHE A 193 -1.36 -2.88 -23.27
N LEU A 194 -2.23 -2.71 -24.28
CA LEU A 194 -3.61 -3.18 -24.19
C LEU A 194 -3.70 -4.71 -24.18
N ARG A 195 -2.81 -5.42 -24.89
CA ARG A 195 -2.70 -6.89 -24.79
C ARG A 195 -2.32 -7.33 -23.38
N ARG A 196 -1.32 -6.68 -22.78
CA ARG A 196 -0.89 -6.98 -21.40
C ARG A 196 -2.00 -6.68 -20.41
N PHE A 197 -2.69 -5.55 -20.56
CA PHE A 197 -3.85 -5.19 -19.75
C PHE A 197 -4.96 -6.25 -19.84
N CYS A 198 -5.35 -6.68 -21.04
CA CYS A 198 -6.33 -7.76 -21.22
C CYS A 198 -5.85 -9.09 -20.60
N ALA A 199 -4.56 -9.41 -20.72
CA ALA A 199 -3.98 -10.60 -20.11
C ALA A 199 -4.06 -10.56 -18.58
N MET A 200 -3.69 -9.43 -17.96
CA MET A 200 -3.75 -9.26 -16.51
C MET A 200 -5.17 -9.42 -15.98
N VAL A 201 -6.16 -8.87 -16.67
CA VAL A 201 -7.57 -8.99 -16.27
C VAL A 201 -8.07 -10.43 -16.44
N ALA A 202 -7.72 -11.10 -17.54
CA ALA A 202 -8.11 -12.50 -17.74
C ALA A 202 -7.48 -13.44 -16.70
N ASP A 203 -6.20 -13.24 -16.39
CA ASP A 203 -5.44 -14.03 -15.42
C ASP A 203 -6.03 -13.90 -14.00
N ASP A 204 -6.31 -12.68 -13.55
CA ASP A 204 -6.93 -12.44 -12.23
C ASP A 204 -8.35 -13.04 -12.13
N LEU A 205 -9.09 -13.03 -13.25
CA LEU A 205 -10.39 -13.71 -13.36
C LEU A 205 -10.28 -15.24 -13.45
N GLN A 206 -9.07 -15.81 -13.51
CA GLN A 206 -8.82 -17.23 -13.74
C GLN A 206 -9.43 -17.75 -15.04
N LEU A 207 -9.44 -16.90 -16.08
CA LEU A 207 -9.92 -17.21 -17.41
C LEU A 207 -8.74 -17.44 -18.37
N PRO A 208 -8.83 -18.40 -19.31
CA PRO A 208 -7.82 -18.59 -20.33
C PRO A 208 -7.52 -17.29 -21.10
N MET A 209 -6.24 -17.01 -21.34
CA MET A 209 -5.83 -15.86 -22.15
C MET A 209 -6.11 -16.11 -23.63
N GLN A 210 -7.31 -15.77 -24.11
CA GLN A 210 -7.74 -15.98 -25.49
C GLN A 210 -7.32 -14.85 -26.45
N LEU A 211 -6.19 -14.19 -26.19
CA LEU A 211 -5.77 -13.02 -26.97
C LEU A 211 -5.62 -13.34 -28.46
N ASN A 212 -4.98 -14.46 -28.82
CA ASN A 212 -4.79 -14.82 -30.23
C ASN A 212 -6.11 -15.05 -31.01
N GLN A 213 -7.18 -15.43 -30.31
CA GLN A 213 -8.49 -15.67 -30.93
C GLN A 213 -9.28 -14.37 -31.13
N TYR A 214 -9.11 -13.40 -30.23
CA TYR A 214 -9.93 -12.19 -30.17
C TYR A 214 -9.17 -10.91 -30.57
N TRP A 215 -7.90 -11.04 -30.99
CA TRP A 215 -7.05 -9.92 -31.36
C TRP A 215 -6.71 -9.96 -32.84
N ASP A 216 -7.40 -9.13 -33.62
CA ASP A 216 -7.25 -9.01 -35.06
C ASP A 216 -6.43 -7.76 -35.41
N GLU A 217 -5.31 -7.92 -36.11
CA GLU A 217 -4.43 -6.79 -36.43
C GLU A 217 -5.11 -5.72 -37.31
N GLU A 218 -6.15 -6.08 -38.06
CA GLU A 218 -6.87 -5.14 -38.94
C GLU A 218 -7.84 -4.21 -38.19
N LEU A 219 -8.29 -4.59 -36.98
CA LEU A 219 -9.29 -3.82 -36.22
C LEU A 219 -8.69 -2.66 -35.40
N GLY A 220 -7.38 -2.69 -35.16
CA GLY A 220 -6.68 -1.75 -34.27
C GLY A 220 -6.83 -2.05 -32.78
N SER A 221 -5.82 -1.71 -31.99
CA SER A 221 -5.65 -2.14 -30.59
C SER A 221 -6.81 -1.76 -29.66
N LYS A 222 -7.39 -0.55 -29.80
CA LYS A 222 -8.54 -0.10 -28.99
C LYS A 222 -9.80 -0.93 -29.23
N ASN A 223 -10.07 -1.27 -30.49
CA ASN A 223 -11.21 -2.10 -30.86
C ASN A 223 -11.00 -3.55 -30.41
N ASN A 224 -9.79 -4.09 -30.55
CA ASN A 224 -9.46 -5.42 -30.04
C ASN A 224 -9.66 -5.51 -28.53
N CYS A 225 -9.13 -4.56 -27.76
CA CYS A 225 -9.35 -4.51 -26.31
C CYS A 225 -10.85 -4.44 -25.97
N THR A 226 -11.59 -3.54 -26.64
CA THR A 226 -13.05 -3.40 -26.46
C THR A 226 -13.79 -4.72 -26.76
N ASN A 227 -13.44 -5.38 -27.86
CA ASN A 227 -14.05 -6.64 -28.28
C ASN A 227 -13.69 -7.78 -27.32
N TYR A 228 -12.46 -7.82 -26.80
CA TYR A 228 -12.05 -8.80 -25.81
C TYR A 228 -12.92 -8.72 -24.55
N PHE A 229 -13.16 -7.51 -24.03
CA PHE A 229 -14.07 -7.32 -22.89
C PHE A 229 -15.52 -7.68 -23.25
N ALA A 230 -16.05 -7.13 -24.35
CA ALA A 230 -17.47 -7.27 -24.69
C ALA A 230 -17.87 -8.67 -25.18
N ARG A 231 -16.98 -9.38 -25.88
CA ARG A 231 -17.29 -10.66 -26.53
C ARG A 231 -16.72 -11.87 -25.78
N TYR A 232 -15.71 -11.67 -24.93
CA TYR A 232 -15.08 -12.75 -24.18
C TYR A 232 -15.27 -12.59 -22.66
N LEU A 233 -14.67 -11.57 -22.04
CA LEU A 233 -14.63 -11.48 -20.58
C LEU A 233 -16.02 -11.31 -19.97
N LEU A 234 -16.76 -10.25 -20.32
CA LEU A 234 -18.05 -9.94 -19.68
C LEU A 234 -19.09 -11.05 -19.91
N PRO A 235 -19.27 -11.63 -21.12
CA PRO A 235 -20.21 -12.74 -21.31
C PRO A 235 -19.84 -14.01 -20.53
N LYS A 236 -18.54 -14.29 -20.32
CA LYS A 236 -18.09 -15.51 -19.64
C LYS A 236 -18.31 -15.47 -18.13
N LEU A 237 -18.36 -14.29 -17.52
CA LEU A 237 -18.51 -14.15 -16.08
C LEU A 237 -19.94 -14.43 -15.60
N GLY A 238 -20.95 -14.14 -16.41
CA GLY A 238 -22.36 -14.29 -16.01
C GLY A 238 -22.81 -13.36 -14.86
N GLN A 239 -21.93 -12.48 -14.39
CA GLN A 239 -22.15 -11.50 -13.32
C GLN A 239 -21.36 -10.21 -13.61
N PRO A 240 -21.74 -9.06 -13.03
CA PRO A 240 -21.02 -7.80 -13.23
C PRO A 240 -19.56 -7.87 -12.78
N LEU A 241 -18.68 -7.17 -13.48
CA LEU A 241 -17.26 -7.02 -13.21
C LEU A 241 -16.98 -5.61 -12.69
N VAL A 242 -16.31 -5.51 -11.55
CA VAL A 242 -15.68 -4.27 -11.06
C VAL A 242 -14.18 -4.34 -11.31
N LEU A 243 -13.68 -3.40 -12.09
CA LEU A 243 -12.26 -3.28 -12.41
C LEU A 243 -11.68 -2.08 -11.65
N GLY A 244 -10.84 -2.37 -10.67
CA GLY A 244 -10.03 -1.39 -9.94
C GLY A 244 -8.70 -1.14 -10.63
N LEU A 245 -8.45 0.10 -11.02
CA LEU A 245 -7.20 0.55 -11.62
C LEU A 245 -6.43 1.38 -10.59
N ASP A 246 -5.29 0.87 -10.16
CA ASP A 246 -4.43 1.52 -9.17
C ASP A 246 -3.11 1.99 -9.77
N ALA A 247 -2.54 3.03 -9.16
CA ALA A 247 -1.31 3.67 -9.60
C ALA A 247 -1.31 4.05 -11.10
N VAL A 248 -2.47 4.50 -11.60
CA VAL A 248 -2.60 4.95 -13.00
C VAL A 248 -1.76 6.18 -13.30
N ASP A 249 -1.22 6.84 -12.27
CA ASP A 249 -0.28 7.95 -12.38
C ASP A 249 0.95 7.62 -13.23
N ARG A 250 1.37 6.35 -13.22
CA ARG A 250 2.47 5.87 -14.06
C ARG A 250 2.14 5.97 -15.56
N ILE A 251 0.88 5.76 -15.93
CA ILE A 251 0.44 5.84 -17.33
C ILE A 251 0.56 7.28 -17.84
N PHE A 252 0.32 8.29 -16.99
CA PHE A 252 0.46 9.69 -17.39
C PHE A 252 1.86 10.03 -17.89
N GLN A 253 2.91 9.31 -17.48
CA GLN A 253 4.26 9.52 -17.98
C GLN A 253 4.42 9.14 -19.47
N HIS A 254 3.41 8.51 -20.05
CA HIS A 254 3.37 8.02 -21.43
C HIS A 254 2.17 8.61 -22.17
N GLU A 255 2.26 9.88 -22.56
CA GLU A 255 1.16 10.71 -23.13
C GLU A 255 0.30 9.96 -24.16
N LYS A 256 0.92 9.35 -25.19
CA LYS A 256 0.20 8.60 -26.23
C LYS A 256 -0.64 7.44 -25.68
N ILE A 257 -0.12 6.71 -24.70
CA ILE A 257 -0.85 5.60 -24.09
C ILE A 257 -1.93 6.13 -23.15
N ALA A 258 -1.62 7.19 -22.39
CA ALA A 258 -2.58 7.82 -21.50
C ALA A 258 -3.81 8.29 -22.27
N ASP A 259 -3.65 9.07 -23.34
CA ASP A 259 -4.75 9.57 -24.16
C ASP A 259 -5.66 8.44 -24.67
N ASP A 260 -5.05 7.42 -25.28
CA ASP A 260 -5.79 6.32 -25.89
C ASP A 260 -6.44 5.39 -24.86
N PHE A 261 -5.74 5.06 -23.77
CA PHE A 261 -6.26 4.15 -22.74
C PHE A 261 -7.35 4.81 -21.89
N PHE A 262 -7.14 6.06 -21.46
CA PHE A 262 -8.16 6.77 -20.70
C PHE A 262 -9.37 7.10 -21.57
N GLY A 263 -9.16 7.48 -22.84
CA GLY A 263 -10.22 7.61 -23.84
C GLY A 263 -11.04 6.32 -24.00
N LEU A 264 -10.39 5.17 -24.00
CA LEU A 264 -11.05 3.86 -24.04
C LEU A 264 -11.94 3.61 -22.82
N LEU A 265 -11.44 3.85 -21.60
CA LEU A 265 -12.22 3.67 -20.36
C LEU A 265 -13.44 4.59 -20.32
N ARG A 266 -13.29 5.85 -20.75
CA ARG A 266 -14.41 6.79 -20.90
C ARG A 266 -15.43 6.25 -21.89
N ALA A 267 -15.00 5.77 -23.05
CA ALA A 267 -15.90 5.22 -24.07
C ALA A 267 -16.69 4.02 -23.54
N TRP A 268 -16.07 3.14 -22.74
CA TRP A 268 -16.77 2.02 -22.11
C TRP A 268 -17.84 2.47 -21.10
N HIS A 269 -17.53 3.46 -20.27
CA HIS A 269 -18.50 4.08 -19.37
C HIS A 269 -19.66 4.75 -20.12
N GLU A 270 -19.40 5.43 -21.24
CA GLU A 270 -20.49 6.00 -22.04
C GLU A 270 -21.35 4.91 -22.71
N LYS A 271 -20.73 3.82 -23.17
CA LYS A 271 -21.46 2.66 -23.72
C LYS A 271 -22.38 2.00 -22.71
N SER A 272 -22.04 2.00 -21.42
CA SER A 272 -22.89 1.40 -20.37
C SER A 272 -24.27 2.07 -20.26
N LYS A 273 -24.41 3.33 -20.69
CA LYS A 273 -25.68 4.05 -20.70
C LYS A 273 -26.68 3.52 -21.74
N GLN A 274 -26.20 2.85 -22.79
CA GLN A 274 -27.02 2.44 -23.93
C GLN A 274 -26.97 0.94 -24.22
N ILE A 275 -25.84 0.28 -23.92
CA ILE A 275 -25.56 -1.10 -24.33
C ILE A 275 -25.52 -1.99 -23.09
N GLU A 276 -26.40 -2.99 -23.07
CA GLU A 276 -26.63 -3.84 -21.89
C GLU A 276 -25.37 -4.56 -21.39
N ILE A 277 -24.53 -5.10 -22.28
CA ILE A 277 -23.31 -5.80 -21.85
C ILE A 277 -22.35 -4.89 -21.09
N TRP A 278 -22.31 -3.59 -21.40
CA TRP A 278 -21.43 -2.62 -20.76
C TRP A 278 -21.96 -2.13 -19.42
N LYS A 279 -23.25 -2.34 -19.12
CA LYS A 279 -23.79 -2.15 -17.76
C LYS A 279 -23.17 -3.13 -16.75
N ASN A 280 -22.63 -4.25 -17.23
CA ASN A 280 -21.94 -5.23 -16.40
C ASN A 280 -20.46 -4.89 -16.15
N LEU A 281 -19.96 -3.72 -16.57
CA LEU A 281 -18.60 -3.28 -16.26
C LEU A 281 -18.63 -2.02 -15.40
N HIS A 282 -18.10 -2.10 -14.18
CA HIS A 282 -17.93 -0.98 -13.27
C HIS A 282 -16.43 -0.67 -13.15
N LEU A 283 -16.09 0.61 -13.04
CA LEU A 283 -14.71 1.08 -13.00
C LEU A 283 -14.43 1.83 -11.70
N ILE A 284 -13.31 1.50 -11.06
CA ILE A 284 -12.73 2.31 -9.98
C ILE A 284 -11.36 2.76 -10.46
N ILE A 285 -11.11 4.07 -10.49
CA ILE A 285 -9.82 4.64 -10.92
C ILE A 285 -9.23 5.38 -9.73
N ALA A 286 -8.17 4.82 -9.13
CA ALA A 286 -7.41 5.48 -8.08
C ALA A 286 -6.21 6.22 -8.70
N HIS A 287 -6.16 7.54 -8.53
CA HIS A 287 -5.08 8.35 -9.07
C HIS A 287 -4.65 9.46 -8.09
N GLY A 288 -3.35 9.75 -8.12
CA GLY A 288 -2.76 10.90 -7.48
C GLY A 288 -3.30 12.20 -8.04
N THR A 289 -3.19 13.26 -7.23
CA THR A 289 -3.35 14.62 -7.73
C THR A 289 -2.05 15.15 -8.34
N GLU A 290 -0.90 14.57 -7.99
CA GLU A 290 0.46 14.97 -8.39
C GLU A 290 0.71 14.94 -9.91
N VAL A 291 1.35 16.02 -10.42
CA VAL A 291 1.95 16.16 -11.76
C VAL A 291 1.02 15.71 -12.89
N TYR A 292 0.13 16.63 -13.28
CA TYR A 292 -0.80 16.42 -14.38
C TYR A 292 -0.13 16.75 -15.72
N ILE A 293 0.01 15.76 -16.60
CA ILE A 293 0.08 16.05 -18.04
C ILE A 293 -1.33 16.50 -18.45
N PRO A 294 -1.50 17.64 -19.13
CA PRO A 294 -2.81 18.07 -19.60
C PRO A 294 -3.36 17.08 -20.63
N LEU A 295 -4.13 16.09 -20.16
CA LEU A 295 -4.96 15.25 -21.03
C LEU A 295 -6.12 16.09 -21.58
N ASP A 296 -6.54 15.81 -22.82
CA ASP A 296 -7.72 16.42 -23.42
C ASP A 296 -8.95 16.20 -22.50
N ILE A 297 -9.45 17.32 -21.98
CA ILE A 297 -10.57 17.41 -21.03
C ILE A 297 -11.81 16.70 -21.58
N HIS A 298 -11.97 16.66 -22.91
CA HIS A 298 -13.13 16.04 -23.57
C HIS A 298 -12.99 14.53 -23.80
N GLN A 299 -11.79 13.97 -23.72
CA GLN A 299 -11.53 12.55 -23.99
C GLN A 299 -11.23 11.74 -22.73
N SER A 300 -11.06 12.40 -21.59
CA SER A 300 -10.64 11.77 -20.36
C SER A 300 -11.80 11.25 -19.48
N PRO A 301 -11.66 10.08 -18.81
CA PRO A 301 -12.60 9.60 -17.81
C PRO A 301 -12.54 10.47 -16.55
N PHE A 302 -11.51 11.32 -16.41
CA PHE A 302 -11.32 12.24 -15.28
C PHE A 302 -12.30 13.43 -15.28
N ASN A 303 -13.35 13.42 -16.12
CA ASN A 303 -14.49 14.34 -16.08
C ASN A 303 -15.88 13.67 -16.04
N VAL A 304 -15.96 12.35 -15.85
CA VAL A 304 -17.24 11.60 -15.75
C VAL A 304 -17.27 10.72 -14.50
N GLY A 305 -18.47 10.27 -14.09
CA GLY A 305 -18.64 9.42 -12.90
C GLY A 305 -18.46 10.16 -11.57
N LEU A 306 -18.53 9.42 -10.47
CA LEU A 306 -18.40 9.98 -9.12
C LEU A 306 -16.96 10.45 -8.86
N ASP A 307 -16.81 11.67 -8.36
CA ASP A 307 -15.51 12.21 -7.90
C ASP A 307 -15.36 12.02 -6.40
N ALA A 308 -14.65 10.97 -5.98
CA ALA A 308 -14.34 10.67 -4.59
C ALA A 308 -12.99 11.29 -4.19
N LYS A 309 -12.99 12.61 -3.99
CA LYS A 309 -11.82 13.35 -3.48
C LYS A 309 -11.65 13.10 -1.98
N LEU A 310 -10.60 12.37 -1.60
CA LEU A 310 -10.33 12.01 -0.21
C LEU A 310 -9.87 13.23 0.60
N PRO A 311 -10.63 13.64 1.64
CA PRO A 311 -10.19 14.69 2.54
C PRO A 311 -9.16 14.17 3.57
N GLU A 312 -8.51 15.12 4.25
CA GLU A 312 -7.82 14.87 5.50
C GLU A 312 -8.82 14.43 6.60
N LEU A 313 -8.32 13.71 7.60
CA LEU A 313 -9.10 13.36 8.78
C LEU A 313 -9.41 14.62 9.60
N ASN A 314 -10.66 14.77 10.02
CA ASN A 314 -11.04 15.83 10.95
C ASN A 314 -10.61 15.48 12.40
N THR A 315 -10.72 16.45 13.30
CA THR A 315 -10.36 16.32 14.72
C THR A 315 -10.99 15.10 15.40
N GLN A 316 -12.27 14.80 15.12
CA GLN A 316 -12.96 13.65 15.72
C GLN A 316 -12.41 12.32 15.19
N GLN A 317 -12.09 12.27 13.90
CA GLN A 317 -11.48 11.09 13.26
C GLN A 317 -10.05 10.86 13.75
N VAL A 318 -9.27 11.91 13.99
CA VAL A 318 -7.93 11.80 14.58
C VAL A 318 -8.00 11.33 16.03
N GLN A 319 -8.95 11.84 16.82
CA GLN A 319 -9.19 11.35 18.18
C GLN A 319 -9.56 9.85 18.18
N GLU A 320 -10.42 9.42 17.26
CA GLU A 320 -10.80 8.02 17.14
C GLU A 320 -9.60 7.16 16.72
N LEU A 321 -8.78 7.62 15.77
CA LEU A 321 -7.56 6.91 15.38
C LEU A 321 -6.59 6.76 16.57
N ALA A 322 -6.37 7.83 17.34
CA ALA A 322 -5.55 7.80 18.54
C ALA A 322 -6.10 6.78 19.56
N ARG A 323 -7.41 6.75 19.77
CA ARG A 323 -8.08 5.79 20.65
C ARG A 323 -7.87 4.34 20.21
N ARG A 324 -7.93 4.07 18.91
CA ARG A 324 -7.67 2.74 18.35
C ARG A 324 -6.21 2.30 18.52
N HIS A 325 -5.29 3.25 18.61
CA HIS A 325 -3.89 3.03 18.99
C HIS A 325 -3.64 3.00 20.51
N GLY A 326 -4.70 3.07 21.33
CA GLY A 326 -4.58 2.99 22.79
C GLY A 326 -4.33 4.32 23.50
N PHE A 327 -4.44 5.46 22.80
CA PHE A 327 -4.22 6.79 23.38
C PHE A 327 -5.53 7.55 23.59
N LYS A 328 -5.63 8.20 24.75
CA LYS A 328 -6.68 9.19 25.03
C LYS A 328 -6.07 10.57 25.09
N LEU A 329 -5.87 11.18 23.92
CA LEU A 329 -5.31 12.52 23.80
C LEU A 329 -6.32 13.56 24.29
N THR A 330 -5.79 14.62 24.88
CA THR A 330 -6.53 15.83 25.27
C THR A 330 -6.84 16.70 24.05
N PRO A 331 -7.85 17.60 24.13
CA PRO A 331 -8.14 18.53 23.04
C PRO A 331 -6.93 19.36 22.59
N PHE A 332 -6.10 19.79 23.56
CA PHE A 332 -4.87 20.55 23.29
C PHE A 332 -3.81 19.72 22.55
N GLU A 333 -3.62 18.44 22.92
CA GLU A 333 -2.70 17.54 22.23
C GLU A 333 -3.16 17.25 20.79
N ILE A 334 -4.47 17.06 20.58
CA ILE A 334 -5.03 16.91 19.24
C ILE A 334 -4.84 18.17 18.42
N GLU A 335 -5.09 19.35 18.99
CA GLU A 335 -4.87 20.63 18.32
C GLU A 335 -3.41 20.77 17.85
N LYS A 336 -2.44 20.47 18.73
CA LYS A 336 -1.01 20.51 18.37
C LYS A 336 -0.62 19.48 17.32
N LEU A 337 -1.20 18.28 17.39
CA LEU A 337 -0.98 17.24 16.39
C LEU A 337 -1.55 17.65 15.02
N MET A 338 -2.75 18.24 15.00
CA MET A 338 -3.41 18.75 13.80
C MET A 338 -2.66 19.95 13.21
N GLU A 339 -2.15 20.85 14.05
CA GLU A 339 -1.35 21.99 13.62
C GLU A 339 -0.06 21.54 12.90
N MET A 340 0.62 20.54 13.47
CA MET A 340 1.87 20.00 12.93
C MET A 340 1.64 19.13 11.68
N LEU A 341 0.74 18.14 11.76
CA LEU A 341 0.60 17.07 10.75
C LEU A 341 -0.67 17.16 9.89
N GLY A 342 -1.59 18.06 10.24
CA GLY A 342 -2.96 18.05 9.74
C GLY A 342 -3.67 16.72 10.01
N GLY A 343 -4.69 16.44 9.23
CA GLY A 343 -5.41 15.17 9.28
C GLY A 343 -4.80 14.09 8.40
N HIS A 344 -3.47 14.09 8.17
CA HIS A 344 -2.86 13.17 7.20
C HIS A 344 -2.83 11.73 7.71
N PRO A 345 -3.58 10.78 7.10
CA PRO A 345 -3.74 9.44 7.67
C PRO A 345 -2.41 8.70 7.91
N HIS A 346 -1.50 8.72 6.94
CA HIS A 346 -0.21 8.05 7.07
C HIS A 346 0.69 8.68 8.16
N LEU A 347 0.90 10.00 8.16
CA LEU A 347 1.73 10.67 9.17
C LEU A 347 1.21 10.46 10.59
N LEU A 348 -0.11 10.49 10.77
CA LEU A 348 -0.76 10.20 12.05
C LEU A 348 -0.54 8.76 12.48
N ARG A 349 -0.70 7.79 11.57
CA ARG A 349 -0.41 6.38 11.88
C ARG A 349 1.06 6.14 12.20
N VAL A 350 1.99 6.83 11.53
CA VAL A 350 3.43 6.78 11.85
C VAL A 350 3.68 7.30 13.26
N ALA A 351 3.09 8.46 13.63
CA ALA A 351 3.19 8.98 15.01
C ALA A 351 2.68 7.95 16.02
N PHE A 352 1.43 7.51 15.88
CA PHE A 352 0.83 6.61 16.87
C PHE A 352 1.53 5.25 16.94
N TYR A 353 1.96 4.69 15.82
CA TYR A 353 2.75 3.45 15.80
C TYR A 353 4.07 3.61 16.59
N LYS A 354 4.80 4.71 16.34
CA LYS A 354 6.07 5.02 17.04
C LYS A 354 5.84 5.27 18.53
N MET A 355 4.76 5.95 18.91
CA MET A 355 4.38 6.13 20.31
C MET A 355 4.13 4.79 21.02
N VAL A 356 3.48 3.82 20.36
CA VAL A 356 3.24 2.50 20.98
C VAL A 356 4.50 1.65 21.01
N ARG A 357 5.21 1.50 19.88
CA ARG A 357 6.33 0.55 19.76
C ARG A 357 7.62 1.04 20.38
N GLU A 358 7.94 2.31 20.19
CA GLU A 358 9.22 2.90 20.60
C GLU A 358 9.06 3.74 21.87
N LYS A 359 7.84 3.81 22.44
CA LYS A 359 7.52 4.57 23.67
C LYS A 359 7.94 6.04 23.59
N ILE A 360 7.95 6.60 22.38
CA ILE A 360 8.28 8.01 22.14
C ILE A 360 7.07 8.86 22.54
N SER A 361 7.30 9.96 23.27
CA SER A 361 6.21 10.85 23.66
C SER A 361 5.69 11.68 22.48
N LEU A 362 4.41 12.09 22.52
CA LEU A 362 3.85 13.00 21.52
C LEU A 362 4.66 14.30 21.44
N LYS A 363 5.08 14.85 22.59
CA LYS A 363 5.93 16.05 22.65
C LYS A 363 7.21 15.87 21.84
N GLN A 364 7.93 14.76 22.05
CA GLN A 364 9.16 14.47 21.33
C GLN A 364 8.92 14.28 19.83
N ILE A 365 7.83 13.60 19.45
CA ILE A 365 7.46 13.45 18.03
C ILE A 365 7.26 14.83 17.37
N LEU A 366 6.53 15.73 18.03
CA LEU A 366 6.28 17.08 17.49
C LEU A 366 7.57 17.91 17.41
N GLU A 367 8.45 17.82 18.40
CA GLU A 367 9.74 18.52 18.41
C GLU A 367 10.72 17.99 17.35
N ASP A 368 10.70 16.69 17.07
CA ASP A 368 11.60 16.05 16.09
C ASP A 368 11.01 15.97 14.68
N ALA A 369 9.70 16.24 14.51
CA ALA A 369 8.98 16.10 13.24
C ALA A 369 9.68 16.78 12.04
N PRO A 370 10.17 18.03 12.11
CA PRO A 370 10.81 18.72 10.98
C PRO A 370 12.32 18.42 10.86
N LYS A 371 12.86 17.46 11.60
CA LYS A 371 14.31 17.13 11.58
C LYS A 371 14.62 15.99 10.63
N ASP A 372 15.84 15.98 10.10
CA ASP A 372 16.36 14.90 9.25
C ASP A 372 16.57 13.55 9.98
N THR A 373 16.53 13.59 11.31
CA THR A 373 16.53 12.41 12.20
C THR A 373 15.13 12.08 12.72
N GLY A 374 14.13 12.89 12.38
CA GLY A 374 12.75 12.71 12.81
C GLY A 374 12.06 11.57 12.08
N ILE A 375 10.94 11.10 12.64
CA ILE A 375 10.19 9.96 12.10
C ILE A 375 9.55 10.22 10.72
N TYR A 376 9.58 11.46 10.24
CA TYR A 376 9.06 11.89 8.94
C TYR A 376 10.14 12.24 7.92
N ALA A 377 11.42 12.02 8.24
CA ALA A 377 12.54 12.43 7.38
C ALA A 377 12.41 11.90 5.94
N ASP A 378 12.11 10.61 5.77
CA ASP A 378 11.99 10.01 4.43
C ASP A 378 10.81 10.59 3.63
N TYR A 379 9.67 10.82 4.30
CA TYR A 379 8.50 11.45 3.71
C TYR A 379 8.82 12.89 3.24
N LEU A 380 9.52 13.67 4.06
CA LEU A 380 9.85 15.06 3.76
C LEU A 380 10.96 15.18 2.70
N ARG A 381 11.96 14.28 2.73
CA ARG A 381 13.02 14.20 1.70
C ARG A 381 12.45 13.86 0.34
N LEU A 382 11.44 13.00 0.26
CA LEU A 382 10.79 12.70 -1.02
C LEU A 382 10.16 13.95 -1.64
N HIS A 383 9.46 14.76 -0.84
CA HIS A 383 8.93 16.05 -1.30
C HIS A 383 10.03 17.03 -1.67
N LEU A 384 11.11 17.11 -0.89
CA LEU A 384 12.27 17.95 -1.20
C LEU A 384 12.88 17.58 -2.54
N TRP A 385 13.16 16.29 -2.75
CA TRP A 385 13.73 15.80 -4.01
C TRP A 385 12.80 16.11 -5.19
N ASN A 386 11.49 15.95 -5.03
CA ASN A 386 10.54 16.29 -6.10
C ASN A 386 10.52 17.79 -6.40
N LEU A 387 10.63 18.66 -5.40
CA LEU A 387 10.74 20.10 -5.61
C LEU A 387 12.07 20.47 -6.29
N GLU A 388 13.19 19.88 -5.88
CA GLU A 388 14.52 20.13 -6.45
C GLU A 388 14.64 19.74 -7.92
N LYS A 389 13.84 18.77 -8.39
CA LYS A 389 13.74 18.42 -9.81
C LYS A 389 13.15 19.56 -10.66
N TYR A 390 12.34 20.44 -10.06
CA TYR A 390 11.61 21.51 -10.76
C TYR A 390 11.89 22.88 -10.11
N PRO A 391 12.94 23.61 -10.53
CA PRO A 391 13.38 24.85 -9.87
C PRO A 391 12.29 25.93 -9.73
N GLU A 392 11.44 26.10 -10.75
CA GLU A 392 10.32 27.06 -10.69
C GLU A 392 9.29 26.68 -9.62
N LEU A 393 9.03 25.38 -9.45
CA LEU A 393 8.12 24.84 -8.46
C LEU A 393 8.70 24.97 -7.05
N ALA A 394 10.00 24.66 -6.87
CA ALA A 394 10.71 24.88 -5.62
C ALA A 394 10.70 26.35 -5.20
N GLN A 395 10.94 27.27 -6.15
CA GLN A 395 10.92 28.71 -5.88
C GLN A 395 9.51 29.18 -5.50
N ALA A 396 8.48 28.71 -6.21
CA ALA A 396 7.10 29.02 -5.87
C ALA A 396 6.70 28.46 -4.50
N PHE A 397 7.15 27.26 -4.14
CA PHE A 397 6.86 26.72 -2.82
C PHE A 397 7.61 27.48 -1.71
N ARG A 398 8.84 27.93 -1.99
CA ARG A 398 9.61 28.76 -1.07
C ARG A 398 8.86 30.04 -0.71
N THR A 399 8.28 30.74 -1.68
CA THR A 399 7.51 31.97 -1.39
C THR A 399 6.30 31.67 -0.49
N VAL A 400 5.65 30.51 -0.66
CA VAL A 400 4.57 30.05 0.23
C VAL A 400 5.07 29.75 1.65
N VAL A 401 6.23 29.10 1.77
CA VAL A 401 6.86 28.76 3.07
C VAL A 401 7.31 30.00 3.84
N GLU A 402 7.77 31.04 3.13
CA GLU A 402 8.22 32.31 3.72
C GLU A 402 7.05 33.24 4.07
N SER A 403 5.91 33.16 3.37
CA SER A 403 4.75 34.02 3.63
C SER A 403 3.94 33.57 4.85
N GLU A 404 3.49 34.50 5.71
CA GLU A 404 2.54 34.20 6.80
C GLU A 404 1.08 34.27 6.36
N GLN A 405 0.80 34.84 5.19
CA GLN A 405 -0.54 35.02 4.64
C GLN A 405 -0.68 34.24 3.31
N PRO A 406 -1.91 33.88 2.89
CA PRO A 406 -2.13 33.29 1.58
C PRO A 406 -1.60 34.20 0.46
N ILE A 407 -0.93 33.61 -0.54
CA ILE A 407 -0.32 34.35 -1.66
C ILE A 407 -0.86 33.89 -3.00
N GLU A 408 -0.87 34.77 -4.00
CA GLU A 408 -1.22 34.38 -5.36
C GLU A 408 -0.01 33.78 -6.08
N LEU A 409 -0.22 32.66 -6.77
CA LEU A 409 0.77 32.01 -7.63
C LEU A 409 0.18 31.83 -9.04
N LYS A 410 1.06 31.64 -10.04
CA LYS A 410 0.62 31.21 -11.37
C LYS A 410 -0.20 29.93 -11.24
N SER A 411 -1.34 29.86 -11.92
CA SER A 411 -2.34 28.78 -11.76
C SER A 411 -1.74 27.37 -11.89
N LYS A 412 -0.79 27.17 -12.83
CA LYS A 412 -0.09 25.90 -13.00
C LYS A 412 0.71 25.51 -11.75
N LEU A 413 1.52 26.42 -11.22
CA LEU A 413 2.34 26.18 -10.03
C LEU A 413 1.47 25.98 -8.77
N ALA A 414 0.41 26.77 -8.63
CA ALA A 414 -0.57 26.60 -7.55
C ALA A 414 -1.21 25.21 -7.59
N PHE A 415 -1.64 24.77 -8.78
CA PHE A 415 -2.21 23.47 -9.00
C PHE A 415 -1.21 22.35 -8.66
N ASP A 416 0.01 22.41 -9.20
CA ASP A 416 1.05 21.40 -8.98
C ASP A 416 1.41 21.24 -7.49
N LEU A 417 1.57 22.35 -6.76
CA LEU A 417 1.84 22.31 -5.31
C LEU A 417 0.67 21.76 -4.49
N ASN A 418 -0.56 22.12 -4.85
CA ASN A 418 -1.75 21.58 -4.18
C ASN A 418 -1.89 20.09 -4.46
N SER A 419 -1.55 19.69 -5.68
CA SER A 419 -1.54 18.33 -6.17
C SER A 419 -0.52 17.44 -5.45
N MET A 420 0.65 17.98 -5.11
CA MET A 420 1.63 17.35 -4.20
C MET A 420 1.17 17.29 -2.74
N GLY A 421 0.04 17.91 -2.40
CA GLY A 421 -0.45 17.97 -1.03
C GLY A 421 0.43 18.85 -0.13
N LEU A 422 1.09 19.86 -0.70
CA LEU A 422 1.95 20.80 0.02
C LEU A 422 1.22 22.08 0.44
N VAL A 423 0.21 22.50 -0.34
CA VAL A 423 -0.58 23.73 -0.11
C VAL A 423 -2.09 23.46 -0.12
N TYR A 424 -2.87 24.41 0.38
CA TYR A 424 -4.29 24.55 0.11
C TYR A 424 -4.51 25.64 -0.95
N LEU A 425 -5.58 25.49 -1.74
CA LEU A 425 -6.08 26.54 -2.63
C LEU A 425 -7.27 27.23 -1.96
N GLN A 426 -7.18 28.55 -1.78
CA GLN A 426 -8.26 29.41 -1.30
C GLN A 426 -8.52 30.51 -2.33
N GLY A 427 -9.53 30.33 -3.18
CA GLY A 427 -9.74 31.21 -4.33
C GLY A 427 -8.53 31.16 -5.28
N ASN A 428 -7.95 32.33 -5.59
CA ASN A 428 -6.72 32.43 -6.38
C ASN A 428 -5.44 32.41 -5.53
N GLN A 429 -5.57 32.30 -4.20
CA GLN A 429 -4.44 32.28 -3.28
C GLN A 429 -4.11 30.86 -2.85
N VAL A 430 -2.86 30.67 -2.45
CA VAL A 430 -2.35 29.44 -1.89
C VAL A 430 -1.81 29.69 -0.49
N GLU A 431 -2.01 28.74 0.39
CA GLU A 431 -1.45 28.76 1.74
C GLU A 431 -0.80 27.42 2.05
N ILE A 432 0.18 27.42 2.97
CA ILE A 432 0.84 26.18 3.34
C ILE A 432 -0.13 25.24 4.06
N ARG A 433 -0.07 23.95 3.75
CA ARG A 433 -1.03 22.99 4.31
C ARG A 433 -0.82 22.71 5.80
N LYS A 434 0.44 22.66 6.26
CA LYS A 434 0.86 22.21 7.60
C LYS A 434 2.10 22.93 8.09
N ILE A 435 2.23 23.10 9.41
CA ILE A 435 3.43 23.69 10.02
C ILE A 435 4.68 22.84 9.78
N LEU A 436 4.53 21.50 9.76
CA LEU A 436 5.64 20.59 9.45
C LEU A 436 6.40 20.99 8.18
N TYR A 437 5.66 21.38 7.14
CA TYR A 437 6.28 21.81 5.88
C TYR A 437 6.99 23.14 6.04
N ARG A 438 6.38 24.09 6.75
CA ARG A 438 7.00 25.41 6.99
C ARG A 438 8.34 25.23 7.68
N GLU A 439 8.37 24.44 8.75
CA GLU A 439 9.58 24.23 9.55
C GLU A 439 10.65 23.44 8.79
N TYR A 440 10.27 22.37 8.08
CA TYR A 440 11.23 21.55 7.35
C TYR A 440 11.83 22.27 6.13
N PHE A 441 11.00 22.92 5.31
CA PHE A 441 11.43 23.46 4.01
C PHE A 441 12.05 24.86 4.10
N ARG A 442 11.77 25.63 5.17
CA ARG A 442 12.23 27.03 5.31
C ARG A 442 13.74 27.18 5.16
N ASP A 443 14.53 26.26 5.70
CA ASP A 443 16.00 26.36 5.63
C ASP A 443 16.58 25.59 4.44
N ARG A 444 15.94 24.49 4.04
CA ARG A 444 16.42 23.60 2.97
C ARG A 444 16.23 24.20 1.58
N LEU A 445 15.15 24.94 1.36
CA LEU A 445 14.92 25.68 0.11
C LEU A 445 15.71 27.01 0.06
N LYS A 446 16.29 27.46 1.16
CA LYS A 446 17.25 28.60 1.15
C LYS A 446 18.63 28.16 0.67
N SER A 447 19.09 26.99 1.11
CA SER A 447 20.45 26.49 0.82
C SER A 447 20.60 25.89 -0.59
N SER A 448 19.60 25.20 -1.13
CA SER A 448 19.73 24.52 -2.44
C SER A 448 19.81 25.48 -3.63
N LEU A 449 19.44 26.75 -3.45
CA LEU A 449 19.47 27.79 -4.48
C LEU A 449 20.76 28.64 -4.47
N LEU A 450 21.66 28.46 -3.49
CA LEU A 450 22.95 29.19 -3.44
C LEU A 450 24.01 28.64 -4.42
N THR A 451 23.68 27.62 -5.22
CA THR A 451 24.60 27.01 -6.21
C THR A 451 24.14 27.17 -7.67
N LEU A 452 23.41 28.25 -8.01
CA LEU A 452 23.16 28.62 -9.40
C LEU A 452 23.85 29.95 -9.73
N PRO A 453 24.89 29.95 -10.58
CA PRO A 453 25.35 31.18 -11.23
C PRO A 453 24.21 31.76 -12.08
N SER A 454 24.11 33.07 -12.05
CA SER A 454 23.12 33.95 -12.67
C SER A 454 22.64 33.56 -14.07
N ALA A 455 21.32 33.69 -14.25
CA ALA A 455 20.53 33.29 -15.41
C ALA A 455 20.69 34.15 -16.68
N GLU A 456 21.85 34.76 -16.94
CA GLU A 456 22.00 35.73 -18.04
C GLU A 456 22.92 35.32 -19.20
N LYS A 457 23.39 34.06 -19.27
CA LYS A 457 24.30 33.62 -20.35
C LYS A 457 23.83 32.45 -21.23
N ARG A 458 22.54 32.13 -21.25
CA ARG A 458 21.99 30.97 -22.00
C ARG A 458 20.80 31.30 -22.91
N LEU A 459 20.75 32.50 -23.49
CA LEU A 459 19.67 32.91 -24.41
C LEU A 459 20.01 32.79 -25.91
N GLU A 460 21.13 32.17 -26.28
CA GLU A 460 21.43 31.87 -27.67
C GLU A 460 21.69 30.36 -27.80
N ASN A 461 20.83 29.70 -28.58
CA ASN A 461 20.76 28.27 -28.94
C ASN A 461 19.60 27.50 -28.27
N LEU A 462 18.38 27.85 -28.66
CA LEU A 462 17.19 27.01 -28.50
C LEU A 462 16.98 26.18 -29.78
N GLU A 463 17.68 25.06 -29.88
CA GLU A 463 17.15 23.87 -30.55
C GLU A 463 16.59 22.95 -29.46
N LEU A 464 15.34 22.51 -29.64
CA LEU A 464 14.61 21.66 -28.71
C LEU A 464 15.35 20.32 -28.48
N ILE A 465 15.81 20.08 -27.26
CA ILE A 465 16.27 18.76 -26.79
C ILE A 465 15.28 18.28 -25.71
N PRO A 466 14.72 17.05 -25.79
CA PRO A 466 13.79 16.51 -24.78
C PRO A 466 14.47 16.19 -23.44
N GLU A 467 13.72 16.33 -22.34
CA GLU A 467 14.10 15.99 -20.96
C GLU A 467 14.64 14.55 -20.84
N GLN A 468 15.93 14.39 -20.53
CA GLN A 468 16.50 13.11 -20.12
C GLN A 468 16.46 12.96 -18.59
N THR A 469 15.65 12.01 -18.14
CA THR A 469 15.69 11.34 -16.84
C THR A 469 17.09 10.72 -16.66
N ARG A 470 17.83 11.06 -15.60
CA ARG A 470 19.21 10.55 -15.45
C ARG A 470 19.23 9.08 -15.00
N ASN A 471 19.70 8.20 -15.87
CA ASN A 471 20.19 6.87 -15.50
C ASN A 471 21.38 7.01 -14.54
N ILE A 472 21.40 6.22 -13.46
CA ILE A 472 22.53 6.18 -12.53
C ILE A 472 23.17 4.80 -12.63
N LEU A 473 24.47 4.76 -12.90
CA LEU A 473 25.25 3.53 -12.80
C LEU A 473 25.43 3.18 -11.32
N ALA A 474 24.84 2.07 -10.87
CA ALA A 474 24.88 1.63 -9.48
C ALA A 474 25.10 0.12 -9.35
N ALA A 475 25.70 -0.30 -8.24
CA ALA A 475 25.80 -1.70 -7.87
C ALA A 475 24.53 -2.14 -7.13
N ILE A 476 23.82 -3.12 -7.66
CA ILE A 476 22.63 -3.72 -7.08
C ILE A 476 23.00 -5.02 -6.39
N MET A 477 22.52 -5.18 -5.17
CA MET A 477 22.75 -6.37 -4.34
C MET A 477 21.43 -6.98 -3.91
N PHE A 478 21.28 -8.28 -4.16
CA PHE A 478 20.21 -9.10 -3.62
C PHE A 478 20.75 -10.08 -2.58
N THR A 479 19.99 -10.27 -1.52
CA THR A 479 20.22 -11.30 -0.51
C THR A 479 18.96 -12.15 -0.37
N ASP A 480 19.11 -13.43 -0.04
CA ASP A 480 17.98 -14.33 0.28
C ASP A 480 18.48 -15.61 0.99
N VAL A 481 17.58 -16.26 1.74
CA VAL A 481 17.85 -17.45 2.55
C VAL A 481 17.61 -18.72 1.72
N LYS A 482 18.57 -19.64 1.73
CA LYS A 482 18.40 -20.96 1.14
C LYS A 482 17.27 -21.76 1.81
N ASP A 483 16.40 -22.39 1.02
CA ASP A 483 15.34 -23.31 1.44
C ASP A 483 14.35 -22.74 2.47
N SER A 484 14.09 -21.43 2.42
CA SER A 484 13.15 -20.73 3.33
C SER A 484 11.78 -21.39 3.43
N ALA A 485 11.19 -21.75 2.28
CA ALA A 485 9.88 -22.41 2.21
C ALA A 485 9.81 -23.75 2.95
N GLN A 486 10.94 -24.47 3.05
CA GLN A 486 11.02 -25.77 3.72
C GLN A 486 11.21 -25.60 5.24
N LYS A 487 11.96 -24.57 5.66
CA LYS A 487 12.17 -24.23 7.09
C LYS A 487 10.91 -23.65 7.74
N HIS A 488 10.12 -22.84 7.02
CA HIS A 488 8.82 -22.33 7.47
C HIS A 488 7.79 -23.44 7.77
N HIS A 489 7.92 -24.60 7.12
CA HIS A 489 7.03 -25.75 7.36
C HIS A 489 7.38 -26.58 8.61
N GLN A 490 8.59 -26.43 9.16
CA GLN A 490 9.08 -27.26 10.27
C GLN A 490 8.95 -26.59 11.64
N ASN A 491 9.13 -25.26 11.76
CA ASN A 491 8.90 -24.47 12.98
C ASN A 491 8.83 -22.96 12.65
N GLN A 492 7.67 -22.32 12.82
CA GLN A 492 7.41 -20.94 12.34
C GLN A 492 8.04 -19.84 13.21
N GLU A 493 7.95 -19.91 14.54
CA GLU A 493 8.42 -18.81 15.42
C GLU A 493 9.96 -18.64 15.48
N PRO A 494 10.78 -19.70 15.63
CA PRO A 494 12.25 -19.56 15.69
C PRO A 494 12.86 -19.11 14.37
N THR A 495 12.30 -19.57 13.24
CA THR A 495 12.75 -19.23 11.89
C THR A 495 12.54 -17.74 11.58
N LEU A 496 11.39 -17.18 11.98
CA LEU A 496 11.11 -15.75 11.80
C LEU A 496 12.03 -14.88 12.65
N ALA A 497 12.30 -15.26 13.90
CA ALA A 497 13.23 -14.52 14.75
C ALA A 497 14.66 -14.50 14.17
N ALA A 498 15.12 -15.62 13.59
CA ALA A 498 16.41 -15.69 12.91
C ALA A 498 16.46 -14.81 11.65
N VAL A 499 15.39 -14.78 10.85
CA VAL A 499 15.28 -13.89 9.68
C VAL A 499 15.37 -12.43 10.10
N PHE A 500 14.58 -12.00 11.10
CA PHE A 500 14.62 -10.61 11.58
C PHE A 500 16.00 -10.21 12.15
N ARG A 501 16.66 -11.11 12.89
CA ARG A 501 18.04 -10.89 13.38
C ARG A 501 18.99 -10.59 12.22
N ASP A 502 18.97 -11.43 11.18
CA ASP A 502 19.90 -11.34 10.07
C ASP A 502 19.61 -10.13 9.17
N LEU A 503 18.34 -9.83 8.88
CA LEU A 503 17.96 -8.64 8.10
C LEU A 503 18.35 -7.33 8.82
N ASN A 504 18.21 -7.28 10.15
CA ASN A 504 18.66 -6.12 10.95
C ASN A 504 20.18 -5.97 10.92
N LEU A 505 20.94 -7.07 10.97
CA LEU A 505 22.39 -7.04 10.82
C LEU A 505 22.79 -6.51 9.44
N MET A 506 22.20 -7.07 8.38
CA MET A 506 22.47 -6.67 7.00
C MET A 506 22.12 -5.20 6.73
N THR A 507 21.01 -4.71 7.28
CA THR A 507 20.61 -3.30 7.15
C THR A 507 21.64 -2.37 7.76
N ARG A 508 22.18 -2.70 8.94
CA ARG A 508 23.25 -1.91 9.60
C ARG A 508 24.54 -1.92 8.80
N LEU A 509 24.97 -3.08 8.32
CA LEU A 509 26.18 -3.20 7.49
C LEU A 509 26.02 -2.45 6.17
N CYS A 510 24.86 -2.56 5.52
CA CYS A 510 24.54 -1.80 4.31
C CYS A 510 24.75 -0.30 4.52
N GLN A 511 24.19 0.28 5.59
CA GLN A 511 24.36 1.69 5.93
C GLN A 511 25.83 2.05 6.25
N GLN A 512 26.55 1.18 6.98
CA GLN A 512 27.96 1.39 7.31
C GLN A 512 28.85 1.48 6.05
N PHE A 513 28.51 0.72 5.01
CA PHE A 513 29.20 0.75 3.72
C PHE A 513 28.58 1.74 2.73
N GLU A 514 27.82 2.73 3.21
CA GLU A 514 27.15 3.77 2.40
C GLU A 514 26.21 3.23 1.32
N GLY A 515 25.68 2.03 1.55
CA GLY A 515 24.58 1.48 0.79
C GLY A 515 23.23 1.93 1.35
N GLN A 516 22.19 1.73 0.56
CA GLN A 516 20.81 1.90 1.01
C GLN A 516 20.03 0.62 0.77
N VAL A 517 19.28 0.20 1.78
CA VAL A 517 18.27 -0.85 1.64
C VAL A 517 17.05 -0.23 0.98
N LEU A 518 16.67 -0.77 -0.17
CA LEU A 518 15.53 -0.32 -0.95
C LEU A 518 14.24 -0.97 -0.43
N LYS A 519 14.25 -2.30 -0.32
CA LYS A 519 13.11 -3.08 0.20
C LYS A 519 13.53 -4.45 0.70
N SER A 520 12.68 -5.05 1.52
CA SER A 520 12.75 -6.48 1.85
C SER A 520 12.10 -7.29 0.73
N VAL A 521 12.70 -8.41 0.37
CA VAL A 521 12.20 -9.34 -0.65
C VAL A 521 12.14 -10.73 -0.03
N GLY A 522 10.97 -11.10 0.50
CA GLY A 522 10.84 -12.33 1.31
C GLY A 522 11.74 -12.28 2.55
N ASP A 523 12.60 -13.27 2.69
CA ASP A 523 13.54 -13.43 3.80
C ASP A 523 14.91 -12.77 3.53
N GLY A 524 14.98 -11.88 2.55
CA GLY A 524 16.18 -11.16 2.13
C GLY A 524 15.94 -9.69 1.83
N LEU A 525 16.98 -9.00 1.38
CA LEU A 525 17.02 -7.56 1.09
C LEU A 525 17.47 -7.26 -0.33
N LEU A 526 16.86 -6.23 -0.91
CA LEU A 526 17.34 -5.52 -2.09
C LEU A 526 18.04 -4.24 -1.64
N MET A 527 19.30 -4.09 -2.05
CA MET A 527 20.15 -2.95 -1.70
C MET A 527 20.79 -2.35 -2.95
N TYR A 528 21.18 -1.08 -2.86
CA TYR A 528 22.05 -0.48 -3.87
C TYR A 528 23.21 0.28 -3.23
N PHE A 529 24.27 0.42 -4.03
CA PHE A 529 25.47 1.17 -3.70
C PHE A 529 25.90 1.99 -4.92
N VAL A 530 26.28 3.25 -4.70
CA VAL A 530 26.95 4.05 -5.74
C VAL A 530 28.35 3.51 -6.03
N SER A 531 29.01 2.91 -5.03
CA SER A 531 30.33 2.28 -5.17
C SER A 531 30.24 0.76 -5.20
N VAL A 532 30.62 0.16 -6.33
CA VAL A 532 30.72 -1.31 -6.49
C VAL A 532 31.76 -1.94 -5.55
N VAL A 533 32.82 -1.22 -5.21
CA VAL A 533 33.81 -1.69 -4.24
C VAL A 533 33.18 -1.82 -2.85
N LYS A 534 32.42 -0.81 -2.41
CA LYS A 534 31.71 -0.85 -1.12
C LYS A 534 30.62 -1.92 -1.10
N ALA A 535 29.93 -2.15 -2.22
CA ALA A 535 28.96 -3.24 -2.33
C ALA A 535 29.63 -4.60 -2.06
N VAL A 536 30.76 -4.89 -2.70
CA VAL A 536 31.47 -6.16 -2.51
C VAL A 536 32.02 -6.29 -1.08
N GLN A 537 32.60 -5.22 -0.52
CA GLN A 537 33.06 -5.21 0.87
C GLN A 537 31.92 -5.46 1.87
N CYS A 538 30.77 -4.80 1.67
CA CYS A 538 29.58 -5.00 2.47
C CYS A 538 29.13 -6.47 2.43
N ALA A 539 29.06 -7.07 1.24
CA ALA A 539 28.68 -8.48 1.10
C ALA A 539 29.66 -9.43 1.80
N GLN A 540 30.97 -9.16 1.72
CA GLN A 540 31.99 -9.93 2.44
C GLN A 540 31.80 -9.83 3.95
N GLU A 541 31.61 -8.62 4.48
CA GLU A 541 31.38 -8.43 5.92
C GLU A 541 30.05 -9.01 6.40
N ILE A 542 28.98 -8.97 5.58
CA ILE A 542 27.71 -9.66 5.89
C ILE A 542 27.97 -11.15 6.05
N GLN A 543 28.59 -11.82 5.06
CA GLN A 543 28.83 -13.26 5.14
C GLN A 543 29.75 -13.60 6.31
N LYS A 544 30.86 -12.87 6.49
CA LYS A 544 31.80 -13.09 7.60
C LYS A 544 31.14 -12.98 8.97
N THR A 545 30.30 -11.97 9.16
CA THR A 545 29.61 -11.74 10.44
C THR A 545 28.58 -12.84 10.71
N LEU A 546 27.82 -13.24 9.70
CA LEU A 546 26.85 -14.35 9.81
C LEU A 546 27.56 -15.69 10.07
N ILE A 547 28.68 -15.95 9.39
CA ILE A 547 29.50 -17.16 9.56
C ILE A 547 30.05 -17.23 11.00
N THR A 548 30.54 -16.11 11.52
CA THR A 548 31.07 -16.03 12.89
C THR A 548 29.96 -16.27 13.91
N ALA A 549 28.82 -15.59 13.75
CA ALA A 549 27.67 -15.75 14.65
C ALA A 549 27.09 -17.17 14.63
N ALA A 550 27.16 -17.87 13.48
CA ALA A 550 26.66 -19.24 13.35
C ALA A 550 27.35 -20.23 14.30
N SER A 551 28.59 -19.96 14.73
CA SER A 551 29.32 -20.83 15.69
C SER A 551 28.75 -20.81 17.10
N GLU A 552 27.99 -19.76 17.46
CA GLU A 552 27.41 -19.55 18.78
C GLU A 552 25.90 -19.86 18.82
N LEU A 553 25.32 -20.27 17.68
CA LEU A 553 23.88 -20.45 17.52
C LEU A 553 23.50 -21.93 17.43
N PRO A 554 22.31 -22.31 17.94
CA PRO A 554 21.70 -23.60 17.65
C PRO A 554 21.54 -23.83 16.14
N SER A 555 21.66 -25.07 15.67
CA SER A 555 21.67 -25.40 14.23
C SER A 555 20.41 -24.98 13.48
N ASP A 556 19.26 -24.91 14.16
CA ASP A 556 17.97 -24.46 13.64
C ASP A 556 17.85 -22.92 13.55
N ALA A 557 18.72 -22.17 14.24
CA ALA A 557 18.78 -20.71 14.21
C ALA A 557 19.81 -20.16 13.19
N VAL A 558 20.51 -21.03 12.46
CA VAL A 558 21.49 -20.67 11.43
C VAL A 558 20.82 -20.61 10.06
N LEU A 559 20.86 -19.42 9.43
CA LEU A 559 20.35 -19.21 8.08
C LEU A 559 21.51 -19.07 7.10
N GLU A 560 21.40 -19.77 5.98
CA GLU A 560 22.41 -19.75 4.92
C GLU A 560 22.00 -18.72 3.86
N HIS A 561 22.48 -17.50 4.03
CA HIS A 561 22.21 -16.42 3.09
C HIS A 561 23.07 -16.55 1.83
N ARG A 562 22.47 -16.21 0.70
CA ARG A 562 23.09 -16.12 -0.62
C ARG A 562 23.06 -14.68 -1.08
N ILE A 563 24.14 -14.20 -1.69
CA ILE A 563 24.24 -12.81 -2.15
C ILE A 563 24.56 -12.76 -3.65
N GLY A 564 23.84 -11.92 -4.39
CA GLY A 564 24.09 -11.62 -5.80
C GLY A 564 24.39 -10.15 -6.02
N ILE A 565 25.44 -9.81 -6.78
CA ILE A 565 25.81 -8.41 -7.06
C ILE A 565 26.01 -8.18 -8.55
N HIS A 566 25.38 -7.13 -9.07
CA HIS A 566 25.57 -6.67 -10.45
C HIS A 566 25.76 -5.15 -10.52
N LEU A 567 26.51 -4.66 -11.50
CA LEU A 567 26.70 -3.24 -11.78
C LEU A 567 25.95 -2.90 -13.07
N ALA A 568 25.02 -1.94 -13.01
CA ALA A 568 24.24 -1.55 -14.18
C ALA A 568 23.71 -0.13 -14.08
N GLU A 569 23.33 0.43 -15.23
CA GLU A 569 22.47 1.61 -15.26
C GLU A 569 21.09 1.24 -14.74
N VAL A 570 20.68 1.96 -13.71
CA VAL A 570 19.38 1.78 -13.06
C VAL A 570 18.70 3.13 -12.92
N TYR A 571 17.38 3.08 -12.87
CA TYR A 571 16.54 4.24 -12.57
C TYR A 571 15.83 4.02 -11.23
N PHE A 572 15.80 5.05 -10.41
CA PHE A 572 15.18 5.04 -9.09
C PHE A 572 13.83 5.74 -9.14
N ASN A 573 12.81 5.12 -8.55
CA ASN A 573 11.50 5.72 -8.34
C ASN A 573 11.05 5.45 -6.89
N GLY A 574 11.22 6.44 -6.01
CA GLY A 574 11.02 6.26 -4.57
C GLY A 574 12.07 5.31 -3.98
N ASN A 575 11.62 4.30 -3.23
CA ASN A 575 12.48 3.25 -2.66
C ASN A 575 12.63 2.03 -3.59
N ASP A 576 12.24 2.15 -4.86
CA ASP A 576 12.37 1.05 -5.81
C ASP A 576 13.37 1.39 -6.91
N VAL A 577 14.05 0.35 -7.38
CA VAL A 577 15.10 0.44 -8.40
C VAL A 577 14.72 -0.46 -9.55
N TYR A 578 14.96 0.04 -10.75
CA TYR A 578 14.56 -0.62 -11.96
C TYR A 578 15.63 -0.54 -13.03
N GLY A 579 15.53 -1.44 -14.00
CA GLY A 579 16.52 -1.65 -15.05
C GLY A 579 16.94 -3.12 -15.10
N ASP A 580 17.43 -3.56 -16.25
CA ASP A 580 17.78 -4.97 -16.48
C ASP A 580 18.79 -5.49 -15.45
N GLY A 581 19.64 -4.60 -14.94
CA GLY A 581 20.62 -4.92 -13.91
C GLY A 581 20.05 -5.40 -12.58
N VAL A 582 18.81 -5.02 -12.25
CA VAL A 582 18.11 -5.48 -11.03
C VAL A 582 17.75 -6.96 -11.18
N ASN A 583 17.24 -7.35 -12.35
CA ASN A 583 16.92 -8.74 -12.66
C ASN A 583 18.18 -9.61 -12.69
N ILE A 584 19.30 -9.09 -13.22
CA ILE A 584 20.58 -9.81 -13.23
C ILE A 584 21.07 -10.06 -11.80
N ALA A 585 21.09 -9.05 -10.93
CA ALA A 585 21.51 -9.21 -9.53
C ALA A 585 20.67 -10.25 -8.78
N ALA A 586 19.34 -10.26 -8.98
CA ALA A 586 18.45 -11.26 -8.41
C ALA A 586 18.77 -12.69 -8.91
N ARG A 587 19.08 -12.85 -10.20
CA ARG A 587 19.47 -14.17 -10.75
C ARG A 587 20.83 -14.63 -10.26
N LEU A 588 21.80 -13.72 -10.14
CA LEU A 588 23.11 -14.04 -9.56
C LEU A 588 22.98 -14.53 -8.11
N GLN A 589 22.08 -13.94 -7.32
CA GLN A 589 21.84 -14.39 -5.94
C GLN A 589 21.38 -15.85 -5.90
N VAL A 590 20.47 -16.26 -6.79
CA VAL A 590 19.98 -17.64 -6.86
C VAL A 590 21.11 -18.63 -7.18
N GLU A 591 22.04 -18.23 -8.06
CA GLU A 591 23.21 -19.01 -8.44
C GLU A 591 24.33 -19.03 -7.39
N ALA A 592 24.28 -18.16 -6.37
CA ALA A 592 25.30 -18.12 -5.34
C ALA A 592 25.28 -19.42 -4.50
N TYR A 593 26.46 -19.93 -4.17
CA TYR A 593 26.54 -21.02 -3.19
C TYR A 593 25.98 -20.57 -1.84
N PRO A 594 25.42 -21.49 -1.02
CA PRO A 594 25.02 -21.17 0.35
C PRO A 594 26.19 -20.51 1.11
N ARG A 595 25.93 -19.39 1.79
CA ARG A 595 26.96 -18.57 2.47
C ARG A 595 27.98 -17.92 1.52
N GLY A 596 27.73 -17.96 0.22
CA GLY A 596 28.58 -17.40 -0.83
C GLY A 596 28.05 -16.09 -1.42
N ILE A 597 28.89 -15.48 -2.26
CA ILE A 597 28.58 -14.27 -3.02
C ILE A 597 28.82 -14.57 -4.50
N CYS A 598 27.82 -14.32 -5.35
CA CYS A 598 27.93 -14.44 -6.79
C CYS A 598 27.92 -13.04 -7.43
N ILE A 599 28.91 -12.76 -8.27
CA ILE A 599 29.05 -11.47 -8.94
C ILE A 599 29.15 -11.65 -10.46
N SER A 600 28.69 -10.64 -11.21
CA SER A 600 28.89 -10.63 -12.67
C SER A 600 30.34 -10.33 -13.05
N SER A 601 30.70 -10.63 -14.30
CA SER A 601 31.97 -10.20 -14.89
C SER A 601 32.24 -8.70 -14.75
N MET A 602 31.22 -7.86 -14.94
CA MET A 602 31.37 -6.40 -14.80
C MET A 602 31.77 -5.97 -13.39
N VAL A 603 31.20 -6.60 -12.35
CA VAL A 603 31.58 -6.34 -10.95
C VAL A 603 33.00 -6.83 -10.69
N TYR A 604 33.33 -8.05 -11.14
CA TYR A 604 34.67 -8.63 -10.97
C TYR A 604 35.75 -7.74 -11.59
N GLU A 605 35.55 -7.30 -12.84
CA GLU A 605 36.49 -6.42 -13.54
C GLU A 605 36.69 -5.09 -12.82
N ALA A 606 35.63 -4.52 -12.23
CA ALA A 606 35.70 -3.26 -11.49
C ALA A 606 36.46 -3.39 -10.15
N VAL A 607 36.39 -4.55 -9.48
CA VAL A 607 36.89 -4.71 -8.10
C VAL A 607 38.18 -5.54 -7.97
N LYS A 608 38.56 -6.35 -8.98
CA LYS A 608 39.70 -7.29 -8.89
C LYS A 608 41.07 -6.66 -8.59
N ARG A 609 41.25 -5.36 -8.86
CA ARG A 609 42.49 -4.62 -8.54
C ARG A 609 42.44 -3.93 -7.17
N HIS A 610 41.26 -3.81 -6.59
CA HIS A 610 41.01 -3.04 -5.37
C HIS A 610 40.75 -3.92 -4.15
N LEU A 611 40.29 -5.16 -4.36
CA LEU A 611 39.91 -6.11 -3.30
C LEU A 611 40.63 -7.44 -3.45
N GLY A 612 41.01 -8.05 -2.32
CA GLY A 612 41.40 -9.46 -2.26
C GLY A 612 40.17 -10.36 -2.36
N LEU A 613 39.88 -10.86 -3.57
CA LEU A 613 38.73 -11.73 -3.81
C LEU A 613 39.17 -13.21 -3.80
N ASN A 614 38.60 -14.02 -2.91
CA ASN A 614 38.77 -15.47 -2.95
C ASN A 614 37.77 -16.10 -3.92
N ILE A 615 38.12 -16.10 -5.21
CA ILE A 615 37.28 -16.65 -6.28
C ILE A 615 37.40 -18.17 -6.29
N ILE A 616 36.35 -18.86 -5.87
CA ILE A 616 36.31 -20.33 -5.82
C ILE A 616 35.84 -20.96 -7.13
N LYS A 617 35.12 -20.20 -7.97
CA LYS A 617 34.66 -20.66 -9.28
C LYS A 617 34.41 -19.49 -10.23
N SER A 618 34.78 -19.67 -11.49
CA SER A 618 34.40 -18.80 -12.61
C SER A 618 33.84 -19.67 -13.73
N GLU A 619 32.61 -19.39 -14.16
CA GLU A 619 31.94 -20.19 -15.18
C GLU A 619 30.90 -19.36 -15.95
N PHE A 620 30.57 -19.81 -17.16
CA PHE A 620 29.41 -19.28 -17.89
C PHE A 620 28.13 -19.94 -17.38
N ARG A 621 27.11 -19.14 -17.09
CA ARG A 621 25.79 -19.58 -16.65
C ARG A 621 24.72 -18.98 -17.55
N GLU A 622 23.79 -19.83 -17.97
CA GLU A 622 22.55 -19.41 -18.61
C GLU A 622 21.57 -18.89 -17.55
N LEU A 623 21.38 -17.57 -17.50
CA LEU A 623 20.46 -16.94 -16.57
C LEU A 623 19.09 -16.80 -17.24
N LYS A 624 18.06 -17.41 -16.65
CA LYS A 624 16.69 -17.41 -17.19
C LYS A 624 16.19 -15.98 -17.48
N GLY A 625 15.92 -15.69 -18.75
CA GLY A 625 15.42 -14.40 -19.23
C GLY A 625 16.49 -13.33 -19.49
N ILE A 626 17.77 -13.66 -19.33
CA ILE A 626 18.92 -12.76 -19.58
C ILE A 626 19.84 -13.35 -20.65
N GLY A 627 20.13 -14.66 -20.58
CA GLY A 627 21.07 -15.36 -21.45
C GLY A 627 22.36 -15.75 -20.74
N SER A 628 23.32 -16.29 -21.50
CA SER A 628 24.62 -16.73 -20.98
C SER A 628 25.51 -15.57 -20.52
N MET A 629 25.98 -15.63 -19.26
CA MET A 629 26.88 -14.65 -18.66
C MET A 629 27.99 -15.36 -17.87
N GLN A 630 29.20 -14.79 -17.88
CA GLN A 630 30.27 -15.23 -16.98
C GLN A 630 30.02 -14.70 -15.56
N VAL A 631 29.99 -15.62 -14.60
CA VAL A 631 29.75 -15.33 -13.18
C VAL A 631 30.94 -15.81 -12.34
N TYR A 632 31.13 -15.17 -11.19
CA TYR A 632 32.22 -15.45 -10.26
C TYR A 632 31.67 -15.72 -8.87
N GLN A 633 32.04 -16.85 -8.30
CA GLN A 633 31.68 -17.26 -6.95
C GLN A 633 32.80 -16.87 -5.99
N ILE A 634 32.48 -16.07 -4.98
CA ILE A 634 33.39 -15.65 -3.92
C ILE A 634 33.04 -16.42 -2.64
N SER A 635 34.06 -16.99 -2.01
CA SER A 635 33.97 -17.50 -0.64
C SER A 635 34.54 -16.48 0.34
N VAL A 636 34.00 -16.47 1.56
CA VAL A 636 34.49 -15.66 2.69
C VAL A 636 35.00 -16.55 3.83
N GLU A 637 35.09 -17.86 3.58
CA GLU A 637 35.71 -18.85 4.46
C GLU A 637 37.24 -18.86 4.38
#